data_AF-A0A8J2L5W1-F1
#
_entry.id   AF-A0A8J2L5W1-F1
#
_cell.length_a   1.000
_cell.length_b   1.000
_cell.length_c   1.000
_cell.angle_alpha   90.00
_cell.angle_beta   90.00
_cell.angle_gamma   90.00
#
_symmetry.space_group_name_H-M   'P 1'
#
loop_
_entity.id
_entity.type
_entity.pdbx_description
1 polymer ?
#
loop_
_entity_poly.entity_id
_entity_poly.type
_entity_poly.pdbx_seq_one_letter_code
_entity_poly.pdbx_strand_id
1 'polypeptide(L)'
;MSRLRILRKNFAARRFESEDVGGTLRRKVTVDDLYGEVLYALVHALKTKDQLESDSMVAYLQQAFHIDNDKHKKLLDLAREKQAPPLVLNLEVIEAKGLKGKDVNGLSDPFCTLYVSPKQKHNTSMKPATLNPTWREYFSFPVTSHQDEVLSIEVWDYDPEESLSDKMKRFNEVKSTRGLRILMKEIALTASTGKQTHEFLGCLKIPIKNIPADGFDKWFNLESKNGNGNKKKGEIHLRMVMGAEKDKKVAAQEYRHVLHLLLVHELDEENIQTHAWDGQFSKHSEYILNQLRWQGGLLPHDIDMAKWLVYTRVQCEHPLNAKLFPPIFSAVLEHHRKEAISDDEMRKFWFASEKLLDNFSSFVRNIHQCFLSNSTATTQAYHMLKTLGLLKDHISKAPKIKKDLESKITAELITEKTENAISRGAEDLFNSIVKSDPDANETEVETMIKIGQLLIADLRKGLEMLDNVFKELLGIDYFETTYRVYDEKYGELVKPLVMKICQNLKPLEIRHDDGLFYDTDLSIGTSLFELYLAVKQFADLSVNLKSKTDLSIEGCFHTWFHSSVAHWLDIAWCKAMQRIKKAVQLDKLRPVSDIGDDSQITSSAVDTTLIFHQIQIFWNQLSWPEVEGSYAFIFKILDDLCKCVIYYADIMSHRVEEIENKQGEMYQISDELCYAINNIEHVARGMVPISERLEMEKILNQLAEMNGKESASHCRKTLAVVMDNANENVMNKTYEILSKVGLHMEPVIYRMLLEGVEVENEDEGVSKLCKYLDKNLIKLRDKLTQDGFDKVFIIIWENASRALRNLIRTNVEKRRPPSFFQRIHNMLQILFNFFYPDGISEVDSVHNADVREVQDLIRLHGASTADLILKYTQERLRLQGKIKMRNADNGQLTLRATYCEDQKSLRVEILNCRGLKPHDSNGMCDPFVKLQIVPQELYPIVAKKTKVKKKTLFPLFDEIFPIPLSPEQMAMGGILHFSVKDHDLFGRNDFLGEVFLSLESIPFTTSYAKLQDLPQINLPLTMPTEEVSSMLQTLESRQWDQEAAKFAKKERNKQAGTTGNTSS
;
A
#
# COMPACT_ATOMS: atom_id res chain seq x y z
N MET A 1 16.32 22.50 -49.12
CA MET A 1 16.59 22.98 -50.50
C MET A 1 16.33 24.48 -50.74
N SER A 2 15.18 25.08 -50.39
CA SER A 2 14.89 26.49 -50.69
C SER A 2 15.66 27.52 -49.84
N ARG A 3 15.87 27.28 -48.53
CA ARG A 3 16.67 28.17 -47.65
C ARG A 3 18.18 28.16 -47.95
N LEU A 4 18.74 26.98 -48.27
CA LEU A 4 20.14 26.79 -48.67
C LEU A 4 20.47 27.52 -49.98
N ARG A 5 19.59 27.42 -50.99
CA ARG A 5 19.71 28.21 -52.24
C ARG A 5 19.64 29.72 -52.00
N ILE A 6 18.86 30.18 -51.03
CA ILE A 6 18.76 31.60 -50.66
C ILE A 6 20.02 32.06 -49.92
N LEU A 7 20.59 31.25 -49.00
CA LEU A 7 21.86 31.54 -48.33
C LEU A 7 23.04 31.54 -49.31
N ARG A 8 23.11 30.55 -50.21
CA ARG A 8 24.07 30.51 -51.33
C ARG A 8 23.95 31.74 -52.24
N LYS A 9 22.74 32.14 -52.63
CA LYS A 9 22.52 33.39 -53.40
C LYS A 9 22.92 34.64 -52.61
N ASN A 10 22.63 34.69 -51.32
CA ASN A 10 22.96 35.82 -50.45
C ASN A 10 24.47 35.89 -50.13
N PHE A 11 25.18 34.76 -50.10
CA PHE A 11 26.63 34.71 -49.91
C PHE A 11 27.36 35.00 -51.23
N ALA A 12 26.87 34.48 -52.36
CA ALA A 12 27.32 34.84 -53.71
C ALA A 12 27.12 36.34 -54.03
N ALA A 13 26.08 36.96 -53.46
CA ALA A 13 25.81 38.40 -53.58
C ALA A 13 26.56 39.28 -52.56
N ARG A 14 27.30 38.69 -51.60
CA ARG A 14 27.98 39.46 -50.54
C ARG A 14 29.35 39.94 -51.00
N ARG A 15 29.62 41.21 -50.64
CA ARG A 15 30.94 41.84 -50.67
C ARG A 15 31.63 41.53 -49.33
N PHE A 16 32.82 40.92 -49.35
CA PHE A 16 33.64 40.64 -48.16
C PHE A 16 34.51 41.88 -47.83
N GLU A 17 34.69 42.22 -46.55
CA GLU A 17 35.50 43.37 -46.13
C GLU A 17 36.96 42.94 -45.99
N SER A 18 37.93 43.51 -46.72
CA SER A 18 39.35 43.35 -46.36
C SER A 18 39.75 44.39 -45.32
N GLU A 19 40.51 43.97 -44.31
CA GLU A 19 41.30 44.90 -43.50
C GLU A 19 42.68 45.07 -44.15
N ASP A 20 43.06 46.31 -44.49
CA ASP A 20 44.44 46.62 -44.88
C ASP A 20 44.97 47.83 -44.09
N VAL A 21 46.26 47.77 -43.76
CA VAL A 21 47.00 48.75 -42.97
C VAL A 21 47.74 49.67 -43.93
N GLY A 22 47.15 50.82 -44.24
CA GLY A 22 47.84 51.80 -45.10
C GLY A 22 46.98 52.93 -45.65
N GLY A 23 46.05 53.48 -44.87
CA GLY A 23 45.46 54.81 -45.12
C GLY A 23 44.76 55.07 -46.48
N THR A 24 44.58 54.08 -47.36
CA THR A 24 44.05 54.31 -48.72
C THR A 24 43.07 53.21 -49.12
N LEU A 25 41.78 53.58 -49.25
CA LEU A 25 40.61 52.81 -49.73
C LEU A 25 40.41 51.35 -49.24
N ARG A 26 39.39 51.14 -48.39
CA ARG A 26 38.76 49.83 -48.10
C ARG A 26 38.30 49.14 -49.40
N ARG A 27 39.07 48.18 -49.91
CA ARG A 27 38.64 47.37 -51.07
C ARG A 27 37.78 46.21 -50.58
N LYS A 28 36.55 46.11 -51.08
CA LYS A 28 35.68 44.97 -50.77
C LYS A 28 36.07 43.80 -51.67
N VAL A 29 36.46 42.67 -51.10
CA VAL A 29 36.80 41.43 -51.82
C VAL A 29 35.49 40.79 -52.27
N THR A 30 35.36 40.47 -53.55
CA THR A 30 34.19 39.77 -54.11
C THR A 30 34.42 38.26 -54.13
N VAL A 31 33.37 37.48 -54.38
CA VAL A 31 33.51 36.02 -54.61
C VAL A 31 34.42 35.75 -55.81
N ASP A 32 34.34 36.59 -56.84
CA ASP A 32 35.19 36.51 -58.03
C ASP A 32 36.67 36.80 -57.67
N ASP A 33 36.94 37.77 -56.79
CA ASP A 33 38.31 38.04 -56.28
C ASP A 33 38.83 36.87 -55.45
N LEU A 34 38.03 36.32 -54.53
CA LEU A 34 38.41 35.17 -53.72
C LEU A 34 38.65 33.92 -54.57
N TYR A 35 37.80 33.67 -55.57
CA TYR A 35 37.98 32.59 -56.54
C TYR A 35 39.27 32.76 -57.34
N GLY A 36 39.56 33.98 -57.79
CA GLY A 36 40.81 34.32 -58.48
C GLY A 36 42.05 34.09 -57.61
N GLU A 37 41.98 34.39 -56.31
CA GLU A 37 43.06 34.13 -55.36
C GLU A 37 43.26 32.64 -55.08
N VAL A 38 42.18 31.85 -54.96
CA VAL A 38 42.29 30.38 -54.83
C VAL A 38 42.81 29.75 -56.12
N LEU A 39 42.37 30.23 -57.29
CA LEU A 39 42.93 29.80 -58.58
C LEU A 39 44.40 30.15 -58.69
N TYR A 40 44.81 31.35 -58.28
CA TYR A 40 46.23 31.73 -58.23
C TYR A 40 47.03 30.83 -57.29
N ALA A 41 46.50 30.53 -56.10
CA ALA A 41 47.08 29.60 -55.14
C ALA A 41 47.25 28.18 -55.70
N LEU A 42 46.29 27.71 -56.50
CA LEU A 42 46.33 26.39 -57.16
C LEU A 42 47.24 26.38 -58.39
N VAL A 43 47.16 27.38 -59.27
CA VAL A 43 47.98 27.48 -60.50
C VAL A 43 49.46 27.62 -60.16
N HIS A 44 49.77 28.41 -59.14
CA HIS A 44 51.13 28.54 -58.59
C HIS A 44 51.32 27.67 -57.35
N ALA A 45 50.53 26.59 -57.22
CA ALA A 45 50.79 25.60 -56.21
C ALA A 45 52.17 25.01 -56.44
N LEU A 46 52.89 24.80 -55.35
CA LEU A 46 54.29 24.42 -55.41
C LEU A 46 54.47 22.99 -55.94
N LYS A 47 53.38 22.22 -56.04
CA LYS A 47 53.35 20.85 -56.56
C LYS A 47 53.72 20.74 -58.05
N THR A 48 54.35 19.61 -58.35
CA THR A 48 54.59 19.01 -59.67
C THR A 48 53.42 19.22 -60.64
N LYS A 49 53.74 19.70 -61.84
CA LYS A 49 52.82 19.89 -62.97
C LYS A 49 51.91 18.68 -63.27
N ASP A 50 52.26 17.46 -62.85
CA ASP A 50 51.57 16.22 -63.20
C ASP A 50 50.32 15.86 -62.35
N GLN A 51 49.94 16.61 -61.31
CA GLN A 51 48.67 16.37 -60.58
C GLN A 51 47.66 17.52 -60.66
N LEU A 52 48.10 18.71 -61.07
CA LEU A 52 47.25 19.91 -61.18
C LEU A 52 46.53 20.05 -62.54
N GLU A 53 46.85 19.18 -63.50
CA GLU A 53 46.08 19.01 -64.74
C GLU A 53 44.91 18.02 -64.60
N SER A 54 44.45 17.71 -63.38
CA SER A 54 43.12 17.11 -63.29
C SER A 54 42.11 18.23 -63.46
N ASP A 55 41.56 18.38 -64.68
CA ASP A 55 40.39 19.21 -64.97
C ASP A 55 39.29 19.04 -63.89
N SER A 56 39.27 17.90 -63.18
CA SER A 56 38.39 17.63 -62.04
C SER A 56 38.53 18.60 -60.87
N MET A 57 39.73 19.06 -60.49
CA MET A 57 39.91 19.92 -59.30
C MET A 57 39.51 21.36 -59.59
N VAL A 58 39.86 21.85 -60.79
CA VAL A 58 39.44 23.16 -61.27
C VAL A 58 37.93 23.18 -61.52
N ALA A 59 37.37 22.11 -62.10
CA ALA A 59 35.92 21.95 -62.25
C ALA A 59 35.20 21.89 -60.90
N TYR A 60 35.76 21.18 -59.91
CA TYR A 60 35.23 21.13 -58.55
C TYR A 60 35.21 22.52 -57.90
N LEU A 61 36.32 23.26 -57.97
CA LEU A 61 36.39 24.62 -57.44
C LEU A 61 35.38 25.54 -58.14
N GLN A 62 35.27 25.44 -59.46
CA GLN A 62 34.30 26.20 -60.26
C GLN A 62 32.86 25.91 -59.82
N GLN A 63 32.52 24.64 -59.58
CA GLN A 63 31.22 24.21 -59.08
C GLN A 63 30.97 24.74 -57.66
N ALA A 64 31.96 24.64 -56.77
CA ALA A 64 31.87 25.10 -55.38
C ALA A 64 31.65 26.61 -55.25
N PHE A 65 32.28 27.40 -56.13
CA PHE A 65 32.12 28.86 -56.17
C PHE A 65 30.99 29.32 -57.09
N HIS A 66 30.37 28.41 -57.84
CA HIS A 66 29.33 28.69 -58.84
C HIS A 66 29.74 29.76 -59.88
N ILE A 67 30.98 29.69 -60.37
CA ILE A 67 31.51 30.63 -61.36
C ILE A 67 31.14 30.15 -62.78
N ASP A 68 30.57 31.04 -63.58
CA ASP A 68 30.23 30.72 -64.98
C ASP A 68 31.49 30.42 -65.82
N ASN A 69 31.32 29.64 -66.89
CA ASN A 69 32.45 29.16 -67.71
C ASN A 69 33.27 30.32 -68.31
N ASP A 70 32.63 31.42 -68.71
CA ASP A 70 33.30 32.55 -69.35
C ASP A 70 34.17 33.33 -68.36
N LYS A 71 33.65 33.56 -67.15
CA LYS A 71 34.40 34.18 -66.05
C LYS A 71 35.50 33.26 -65.53
N HIS A 72 35.22 31.96 -65.40
CA HIS A 72 36.22 31.01 -64.96
C HIS A 72 37.44 31.03 -65.88
N LYS A 73 37.22 31.00 -67.20
CA LYS A 73 38.30 31.04 -68.20
C LYS A 73 39.14 32.30 -68.05
N LYS A 74 38.49 33.47 -67.94
CA LYS A 74 39.18 34.77 -67.74
C LYS A 74 40.02 34.81 -66.46
N LEU A 75 39.46 34.35 -65.34
CA LEU A 75 40.15 34.36 -64.04
C LEU A 75 41.29 33.33 -63.99
N LEU A 76 41.13 32.18 -64.65
CA LEU A 76 42.17 31.17 -64.79
C LEU A 76 43.35 31.67 -65.64
N ASP A 77 43.05 32.33 -66.76
CA ASP A 77 44.09 32.94 -67.61
C ASP A 77 44.83 34.06 -66.86
N LEU A 78 44.10 34.92 -66.14
CA LEU A 78 44.69 35.94 -65.29
C LEU A 78 45.58 35.35 -64.18
N ALA A 79 45.15 34.25 -63.56
CA ALA A 79 45.94 33.53 -62.55
C ALA A 79 47.24 32.96 -63.14
N ARG A 80 47.21 32.44 -64.38
CA ARG A 80 48.38 31.92 -65.11
C ARG A 80 49.36 33.02 -65.52
N GLU A 81 48.87 34.22 -65.83
CA GLU A 81 49.70 35.36 -66.24
C GLU A 81 50.39 36.08 -65.05
N LYS A 82 49.84 35.96 -63.83
CA LYS A 82 50.47 36.52 -62.62
C LYS A 82 51.81 35.86 -62.33
N GLN A 83 52.78 36.63 -61.82
CA GLN A 83 54.07 36.10 -61.38
C GLN A 83 53.92 35.19 -60.15
N ALA A 84 54.75 34.15 -60.04
CA ALA A 84 54.77 33.27 -58.88
C ALA A 84 55.18 34.04 -57.61
N PRO A 85 54.58 33.75 -56.45
CA PRO A 85 54.86 34.49 -55.23
C PRO A 85 56.27 34.18 -54.69
N PRO A 86 56.90 35.11 -53.95
CA PRO A 86 58.17 34.84 -53.25
C PRO A 86 58.02 33.65 -52.31
N LEU A 87 59.02 32.78 -52.28
CA LEU A 87 58.92 31.50 -51.60
C LEU A 87 59.51 31.55 -50.20
N VAL A 88 58.79 30.92 -49.28
CA VAL A 88 59.12 30.90 -47.85
C VAL A 88 59.07 29.46 -47.36
N LEU A 89 60.09 29.02 -46.64
CA LEU A 89 60.10 27.73 -45.97
C LEU A 89 59.46 27.88 -44.59
N ASN A 90 58.30 27.25 -44.39
CA ASN A 90 57.66 27.14 -43.09
C ASN A 90 58.10 25.83 -42.43
N LEU A 91 58.75 25.94 -41.27
CA LEU A 91 59.33 24.82 -40.51
C LEU A 91 58.67 24.75 -39.12
N GLU A 92 58.11 23.60 -38.78
CA GLU A 92 57.67 23.21 -37.45
C GLU A 92 58.65 22.18 -36.87
N VAL A 93 59.26 22.51 -35.74
CA VAL A 93 60.07 21.59 -34.95
C VAL A 93 59.16 20.94 -33.92
N ILE A 94 58.79 19.68 -34.13
CA ILE A 94 57.76 19.01 -33.33
C ILE A 94 58.38 18.40 -32.08
N GLU A 95 59.28 17.43 -32.26
CA GLU A 95 59.90 16.70 -31.16
C GLU A 95 61.20 16.02 -31.59
N ALA A 96 62.01 15.56 -30.64
CA ALA A 96 63.13 14.66 -30.88
C ALA A 96 63.04 13.45 -29.97
N LYS A 97 63.73 12.35 -30.32
CA LYS A 97 63.80 11.15 -29.49
C LYS A 97 65.17 10.49 -29.55
N GLY A 98 65.53 9.81 -28.47
CA GLY A 98 66.78 9.07 -28.37
C GLY A 98 68.02 9.95 -28.43
N LEU A 99 67.94 11.19 -27.94
CA LEU A 99 69.10 12.07 -27.79
C LEU A 99 70.10 11.47 -26.80
N LYS A 100 71.37 11.87 -26.91
CA LYS A 100 72.42 11.38 -26.02
C LYS A 100 72.46 12.23 -24.76
N GLY A 101 72.23 11.61 -23.60
CA GLY A 101 72.44 12.28 -22.32
C GLY A 101 73.88 12.71 -22.11
N LYS A 102 74.05 14.01 -21.90
CA LYS A 102 75.31 14.71 -21.69
C LYS A 102 75.46 15.26 -20.29
N ASP A 103 74.36 15.39 -19.55
CA ASP A 103 74.37 15.77 -18.15
C ASP A 103 74.73 14.61 -17.21
N VAL A 104 75.11 14.99 -16.00
CA VAL A 104 75.43 14.10 -14.88
C VAL A 104 74.26 13.17 -14.50
N ASN A 105 73.02 13.64 -14.67
CA ASN A 105 71.80 12.84 -14.44
C ASN A 105 71.55 11.78 -15.52
N GLY A 106 72.36 11.76 -16.59
CA GLY A 106 72.20 10.85 -17.73
C GLY A 106 71.18 11.32 -18.78
N LEU A 107 70.63 12.53 -18.63
CA LEU A 107 69.70 13.22 -19.52
C LEU A 107 70.43 14.40 -20.19
N SER A 108 69.67 15.31 -20.80
CA SER A 108 70.14 16.54 -21.47
C SER A 108 69.06 17.63 -21.36
N ASP A 109 69.45 18.88 -21.56
CA ASP A 109 68.60 20.07 -21.65
C ASP A 109 68.53 20.59 -23.12
N PRO A 110 67.91 19.85 -24.04
CA PRO A 110 68.03 20.13 -25.48
C PRO A 110 67.30 21.39 -25.96
N PHE A 111 67.95 22.12 -26.87
CA PHE A 111 67.35 23.14 -27.74
C PHE A 111 67.89 23.04 -29.18
N CYS A 112 67.16 23.58 -30.16
CA CYS A 112 67.57 23.58 -31.56
C CYS A 112 67.95 24.99 -32.03
N THR A 113 69.01 25.09 -32.85
CA THR A 113 69.38 26.26 -33.64
C THR A 113 69.13 26.00 -35.12
N LEU A 114 68.38 26.87 -35.79
CA LEU A 114 67.80 26.67 -37.11
C LEU A 114 68.20 27.83 -38.04
N TYR A 115 68.68 27.53 -39.26
CA TYR A 115 69.03 28.55 -40.25
C TYR A 115 69.08 27.99 -41.69
N VAL A 116 68.63 28.79 -42.67
CA VAL A 116 68.80 28.50 -44.11
C VAL A 116 70.04 29.22 -44.66
N SER A 117 70.32 30.42 -44.13
CA SER A 117 71.55 31.18 -44.37
C SER A 117 72.22 31.49 -43.04
N PRO A 118 73.55 31.39 -42.89
CA PRO A 118 74.24 31.61 -41.62
C PRO A 118 74.07 33.00 -41.02
N LYS A 119 73.50 33.96 -41.78
CA LYS A 119 73.15 35.31 -41.33
C LYS A 119 71.85 35.38 -40.52
N GLN A 120 70.95 34.41 -40.63
CA GLN A 120 69.64 34.40 -39.96
C GLN A 120 69.45 33.10 -39.17
N LYS A 121 69.75 33.13 -37.87
CA LYS A 121 69.61 32.00 -36.94
C LYS A 121 68.43 32.21 -36.02
N HIS A 122 67.64 31.16 -35.83
CA HIS A 122 66.55 31.10 -34.85
C HIS A 122 66.80 29.95 -33.87
N ASN A 123 66.39 30.11 -32.61
CA ASN A 123 66.51 29.07 -31.59
C ASN A 123 65.12 28.66 -31.09
N THR A 124 64.94 27.38 -30.78
CA THR A 124 63.76 26.90 -30.04
C THR A 124 63.90 27.19 -28.54
N SER A 125 62.81 27.01 -27.79
CA SER A 125 62.89 26.91 -26.33
C SER A 125 63.72 25.70 -25.89
N MET A 126 64.35 25.80 -24.71
CA MET A 126 65.06 24.69 -24.06
C MET A 126 64.07 23.80 -23.32
N LYS A 127 64.26 22.48 -23.38
CA LYS A 127 63.45 21.50 -22.63
C LYS A 127 64.32 20.81 -21.57
N PRO A 128 64.03 20.94 -20.27
CA PRO A 128 64.92 20.44 -19.23
C PRO A 128 64.83 18.92 -19.07
N ALA A 129 65.96 18.30 -18.74
CA ALA A 129 66.14 16.93 -18.30
C ALA A 129 65.34 15.91 -19.13
N THR A 130 65.52 15.90 -20.46
CA THR A 130 64.84 14.96 -21.35
C THR A 130 65.70 14.54 -22.54
N LEU A 131 65.60 13.26 -22.92
CA LEU A 131 66.18 12.74 -24.17
C LEU A 131 65.16 12.68 -25.30
N ASN A 132 63.89 12.97 -25.00
CA ASN A 132 62.78 12.99 -25.93
C ASN A 132 62.00 14.32 -25.80
N PRO A 133 62.61 15.46 -26.16
CA PRO A 133 61.97 16.77 -26.04
C PRO A 133 60.84 16.95 -27.04
N THR A 134 59.78 17.65 -26.64
CA THR A 134 58.69 18.10 -27.52
C THR A 134 58.65 19.64 -27.52
N TRP A 135 58.86 20.25 -28.69
CA TRP A 135 58.86 21.72 -28.87
C TRP A 135 57.56 22.23 -29.46
N ARG A 136 57.13 21.71 -30.62
CA ARG A 136 56.00 22.21 -31.45
C ARG A 136 56.11 23.71 -31.75
N GLU A 137 57.29 24.14 -32.18
CA GLU A 137 57.61 25.54 -32.46
C GLU A 137 57.75 25.79 -33.96
N TYR A 138 57.27 26.94 -34.44
CA TYR A 138 57.20 27.27 -35.86
C TYR A 138 58.15 28.41 -36.24
N PHE A 139 58.80 28.25 -37.39
CA PHE A 139 59.78 29.18 -37.95
C PHE A 139 59.50 29.37 -39.43
N SER A 140 59.82 30.54 -39.96
CA SER A 140 59.57 30.90 -41.35
C SER A 140 60.82 31.54 -41.92
N PHE A 141 61.33 31.00 -43.03
CA PHE A 141 62.59 31.43 -43.64
C PHE A 141 62.36 31.84 -45.09
N PRO A 142 62.72 33.07 -45.51
CA PRO A 142 62.65 33.44 -46.91
C PRO A 142 63.64 32.60 -47.72
N VAL A 143 63.22 32.13 -48.90
CA VAL A 143 64.04 31.32 -49.80
C VAL A 143 64.33 32.12 -51.06
N THR A 144 65.59 32.49 -51.25
CA THR A 144 66.02 33.36 -52.37
C THR A 144 66.29 32.55 -53.64
N SER A 145 66.76 31.30 -53.49
CA SER A 145 67.00 30.38 -54.61
C SER A 145 66.84 28.92 -54.19
N HIS A 146 65.91 28.20 -54.83
CA HIS A 146 65.61 26.80 -54.52
C HIS A 146 66.74 25.80 -54.86
N GLN A 147 67.73 26.21 -55.65
CA GLN A 147 68.72 25.27 -56.20
C GLN A 147 69.91 25.01 -55.25
N ASP A 148 70.31 25.99 -54.43
CA ASP A 148 71.58 25.96 -53.69
C ASP A 148 71.46 26.16 -52.17
N GLU A 149 70.29 26.55 -51.64
CA GLU A 149 70.11 26.78 -50.20
C GLU A 149 69.92 25.47 -49.42
N VAL A 150 70.38 25.47 -48.16
CA VAL A 150 70.33 24.30 -47.25
C VAL A 150 69.80 24.72 -45.88
N LEU A 151 68.67 24.14 -45.46
CA LEU A 151 68.21 24.25 -44.08
C LEU A 151 69.16 23.46 -43.17
N SER A 152 69.75 24.14 -42.21
CA SER A 152 70.61 23.57 -41.19
C SER A 152 69.93 23.64 -39.83
N ILE A 153 69.88 22.50 -39.14
CA ILE A 153 69.31 22.33 -37.81
C ILE A 153 70.40 21.72 -36.93
N GLU A 154 70.70 22.37 -35.83
CA GLU A 154 71.69 21.93 -34.86
C GLU A 154 71.02 21.77 -33.49
N VAL A 155 71.13 20.59 -32.90
CA VAL A 155 70.59 20.29 -31.58
C VAL A 155 71.73 20.38 -30.56
N TRP A 156 71.50 21.17 -29.54
CA TRP A 156 72.47 21.52 -28.50
C TRP A 156 71.93 21.18 -27.13
N ASP A 157 72.82 20.83 -26.23
CA ASP A 157 72.57 20.69 -24.80
C ASP A 157 72.83 22.05 -24.15
N TYR A 158 71.83 22.59 -23.46
CA TYR A 158 72.00 23.84 -22.75
C TYR A 158 72.81 23.60 -21.47
N ASP A 159 73.91 24.33 -21.32
CA ASP A 159 74.80 24.27 -20.17
C ASP A 159 74.76 25.63 -19.47
N PRO A 160 74.27 25.71 -18.21
CA PRO A 160 74.26 26.97 -17.47
C PRO A 160 75.67 27.37 -17.03
N GLU A 161 75.99 28.67 -17.08
CA GLU A 161 77.30 29.20 -16.68
C GLU A 161 77.60 28.98 -15.18
N GLU A 162 78.29 27.88 -14.87
CA GLU A 162 78.72 27.51 -13.49
C GLU A 162 80.22 27.75 -13.22
N SER A 163 80.57 28.14 -11.99
CA SER A 163 81.98 28.26 -11.57
C SER A 163 82.63 26.88 -11.30
N LEU A 164 83.97 26.80 -11.34
CA LEU A 164 84.72 25.57 -11.01
C LEU A 164 84.40 25.05 -9.59
N SER A 165 84.12 25.96 -8.66
CA SER A 165 83.72 25.61 -7.28
C SER A 165 82.35 24.93 -7.24
N ASP A 166 81.39 25.38 -8.06
CA ASP A 166 80.03 24.83 -8.06
C ASP A 166 79.99 23.43 -8.68
N LYS A 167 80.79 23.18 -9.73
CA LYS A 167 80.96 21.84 -10.31
C LYS A 167 81.62 20.84 -9.37
N MET A 168 82.54 21.29 -8.51
CA MET A 168 83.22 20.40 -7.57
C MET A 168 82.30 19.94 -6.43
N LYS A 169 81.30 20.75 -6.05
CA LYS A 169 80.28 20.35 -5.07
C LYS A 169 79.39 19.21 -5.58
N ARG A 170 79.07 19.21 -6.88
CA ARG A 170 78.27 18.16 -7.55
C ARG A 170 78.96 16.79 -7.55
N PHE A 171 80.27 16.71 -7.28
CA PHE A 171 81.01 15.44 -7.23
C PHE A 171 80.43 14.43 -6.23
N ASN A 172 79.93 14.91 -5.09
CA ASN A 172 79.34 14.08 -4.04
C ASN A 172 77.89 13.66 -4.33
N GLU A 173 77.22 14.31 -5.29
CA GLU A 173 75.80 14.13 -5.61
C GLU A 173 75.57 13.08 -6.71
N VAL A 174 76.63 12.68 -7.42
CA VAL A 174 76.54 11.78 -8.57
C VAL A 174 76.51 10.31 -8.15
N LYS A 175 75.35 9.66 -8.32
CA LYS A 175 75.17 8.25 -7.93
C LYS A 175 75.67 7.23 -8.97
N SER A 176 76.03 7.64 -10.18
CA SER A 176 76.43 6.72 -11.27
C SER A 176 77.87 6.93 -11.74
N THR A 177 78.56 5.83 -12.06
CA THR A 177 79.94 5.83 -12.60
C THR A 177 80.05 6.58 -13.94
N ARG A 178 78.97 6.58 -14.73
CA ARG A 178 78.87 7.33 -15.98
C ARG A 178 78.76 8.84 -15.74
N GLY A 179 77.94 9.26 -14.77
CA GLY A 179 77.81 10.66 -14.39
C GLY A 179 79.12 11.24 -13.84
N LEU A 180 79.87 10.46 -13.04
CA LEU A 180 81.16 10.89 -12.48
C LEU A 180 82.20 11.17 -13.59
N ARG A 181 82.18 10.34 -14.63
CA ARG A 181 83.03 10.50 -15.83
C ARG A 181 82.67 11.74 -16.65
N ILE A 182 81.38 12.08 -16.72
CA ILE A 182 80.87 13.28 -17.40
C ILE A 182 81.33 14.53 -16.63
N LEU A 183 81.09 14.58 -15.32
CA LEU A 183 81.50 15.70 -14.47
C LEU A 183 83.01 15.96 -14.48
N MET A 184 83.83 14.88 -14.43
CA MET A 184 85.30 14.99 -14.56
C MET A 184 85.72 15.62 -15.90
N LYS A 185 85.03 15.29 -17.00
CA LYS A 185 85.28 15.85 -18.33
C LYS A 185 84.91 17.34 -18.37
N GLU A 186 83.79 17.73 -17.77
CA GLU A 186 83.38 19.14 -17.68
C GLU A 186 84.35 19.99 -16.85
N ILE A 187 84.83 19.47 -15.71
CA ILE A 187 85.83 20.14 -14.86
C ILE A 187 87.14 20.34 -15.64
N ALA A 188 87.62 19.29 -16.32
CA ALA A 188 88.83 19.36 -17.14
C ALA A 188 88.68 20.36 -18.30
N LEU A 189 87.53 20.39 -18.97
CA LEU A 189 87.25 21.35 -20.05
C LEU A 189 87.26 22.79 -19.52
N THR A 190 86.53 23.05 -18.43
CA THR A 190 86.39 24.37 -17.80
C THR A 190 87.75 24.92 -17.34
N ALA A 191 88.62 24.06 -16.79
CA ALA A 191 89.97 24.42 -16.38
C ALA A 191 90.92 24.75 -17.56
N SER A 192 90.66 24.21 -18.75
CA SER A 192 91.53 24.36 -19.93
C SER A 192 91.17 25.52 -20.86
N THR A 193 89.88 25.84 -21.03
CA THR A 193 89.40 26.84 -22.02
C THR A 193 88.87 28.13 -21.41
N GLY A 194 88.60 28.16 -20.09
CA GLY A 194 88.05 29.33 -19.39
C GLY A 194 86.66 29.79 -19.86
N LYS A 195 86.03 29.06 -20.79
CA LYS A 195 84.68 29.34 -21.31
C LYS A 195 83.87 28.05 -21.33
N GLN A 196 82.61 28.15 -20.89
CA GLN A 196 81.62 27.09 -21.08
C GLN A 196 80.98 27.24 -22.46
N THR A 197 80.74 26.12 -23.14
CA THR A 197 80.11 26.09 -24.44
C THR A 197 79.12 24.95 -24.46
N HIS A 198 77.87 25.24 -24.86
CA HIS A 198 76.82 24.25 -25.04
C HIS A 198 77.32 22.99 -25.76
N GLU A 199 77.05 21.81 -25.19
CA GLU A 199 77.49 20.56 -25.81
C GLU A 199 76.64 20.21 -27.05
N PHE A 200 77.30 19.93 -28.17
CA PHE A 200 76.61 19.51 -29.40
C PHE A 200 76.01 18.10 -29.27
N LEU A 201 74.73 17.94 -29.62
CA LEU A 201 73.98 16.68 -29.59
C LEU A 201 73.87 16.06 -30.99
N GLY A 202 73.58 16.85 -32.02
CA GLY A 202 73.50 16.39 -33.41
C GLY A 202 73.13 17.50 -34.39
N CYS A 203 73.31 17.27 -35.69
CA CYS A 203 72.85 18.19 -36.73
C CYS A 203 72.09 17.48 -37.84
N LEU A 204 71.28 18.24 -38.55
CA LEU A 204 70.58 17.82 -39.75
C LEU A 204 70.70 18.92 -40.80
N LYS A 205 71.09 18.55 -42.02
CA LYS A 205 71.18 19.46 -43.15
C LYS A 205 70.27 18.95 -44.27
N ILE A 206 69.30 19.77 -44.66
CA ILE A 206 68.32 19.43 -45.68
C ILE A 206 68.46 20.45 -46.81
N PRO A 207 68.95 20.05 -48.00
CA PRO A 207 68.89 20.89 -49.19
C PRO A 207 67.44 21.30 -49.47
N ILE A 208 67.18 22.59 -49.71
CA ILE A 208 65.81 23.09 -49.92
C ILE A 208 65.16 22.41 -51.14
N LYS A 209 65.92 22.13 -52.19
CA LYS A 209 65.46 21.33 -53.36
C LYS A 209 64.92 19.93 -53.02
N ASN A 210 65.30 19.36 -51.88
CA ASN A 210 64.84 18.05 -51.44
C ASN A 210 63.54 18.15 -50.66
N ILE A 211 63.09 19.35 -50.29
CA ILE A 211 61.80 19.57 -49.62
C ILE A 211 60.73 19.58 -50.71
N PRO A 212 59.84 18.57 -50.74
CA PRO A 212 58.74 18.57 -51.67
C PRO A 212 57.81 19.73 -51.33
N ALA A 213 57.11 20.21 -52.34
CA ALA A 213 56.15 21.29 -52.21
C ALA A 213 55.03 21.02 -51.20
N ASP A 214 54.56 19.76 -51.13
CA ASP A 214 53.60 19.21 -50.17
C ASP A 214 54.10 19.29 -48.72
N GLY A 215 55.39 19.54 -48.59
CA GLY A 215 56.10 19.48 -47.35
C GLY A 215 56.49 18.07 -46.91
N PHE A 216 57.27 18.03 -45.86
CA PHE A 216 57.57 16.83 -45.10
C PHE A 216 56.82 16.88 -43.78
N ASP A 217 56.35 15.72 -43.32
CA ASP A 217 56.02 15.47 -41.93
C ASP A 217 56.66 14.14 -41.56
N LYS A 218 57.92 14.18 -41.11
CA LYS A 218 58.70 12.96 -40.92
C LYS A 218 59.82 13.09 -39.89
N TRP A 219 60.23 11.94 -39.40
CA TRP A 219 61.42 11.79 -38.57
C TRP A 219 62.68 11.81 -39.42
N PHE A 220 63.68 12.53 -38.95
CA PHE A 220 65.01 12.63 -39.54
C PHE A 220 66.07 12.17 -38.55
N ASN A 221 67.07 11.44 -39.02
CA ASN A 221 68.21 11.05 -38.19
C ASN A 221 69.17 12.24 -38.00
N LEU A 222 69.66 12.43 -36.77
CA LEU A 222 70.69 13.42 -36.46
C LEU A 222 72.10 12.86 -36.72
N GLU A 223 72.96 13.68 -37.31
CA GLU A 223 74.34 13.37 -37.68
C GLU A 223 75.38 14.03 -36.75
N SER A 224 76.65 13.64 -36.90
CA SER A 224 77.79 14.25 -36.21
C SER A 224 78.36 15.43 -37.00
N LYS A 225 78.95 16.42 -36.29
CA LYS A 225 79.50 17.68 -36.84
C LYS A 225 80.44 17.53 -38.05
N ASN A 226 81.11 16.37 -38.20
CA ASN A 226 82.08 16.10 -39.29
C ASN A 226 81.61 15.03 -40.30
N GLY A 227 80.35 14.58 -40.27
CA GLY A 227 79.78 13.60 -41.22
C GLY A 227 80.30 12.15 -41.13
N ASN A 228 81.48 11.90 -40.55
CA ASN A 228 82.18 10.60 -40.59
C ASN A 228 81.86 9.63 -39.41
N GLY A 229 80.67 9.68 -38.82
CA GLY A 229 80.35 8.88 -37.62
C GLY A 229 79.18 7.91 -37.83
N ASN A 230 79.47 6.61 -37.91
CA ASN A 230 78.48 5.52 -38.08
C ASN A 230 77.56 5.27 -36.85
N LYS A 231 77.38 6.24 -35.94
CA LYS A 231 76.60 6.12 -34.69
C LYS A 231 75.43 7.12 -34.68
N LYS A 232 74.19 6.61 -34.72
CA LYS A 232 72.94 7.39 -34.60
C LYS A 232 72.98 8.30 -33.36
N LYS A 233 72.62 9.59 -33.51
CA LYS A 233 72.64 10.62 -32.44
C LYS A 233 71.26 11.00 -31.90
N GLY A 234 70.23 10.26 -32.30
CA GLY A 234 68.82 10.57 -32.06
C GLY A 234 68.10 10.90 -33.36
N GLU A 235 66.80 11.07 -33.27
CA GLU A 235 65.94 11.46 -34.40
C GLU A 235 65.17 12.73 -34.03
N ILE A 236 64.88 13.57 -35.03
CA ILE A 236 64.07 14.79 -34.89
C ILE A 236 62.88 14.73 -35.84
N HIS A 237 61.70 15.00 -35.32
CA HIS A 237 60.45 15.07 -36.06
C HIS A 237 60.19 16.51 -36.49
N LEU A 238 60.17 16.71 -37.80
CA LEU A 238 59.99 18.01 -38.41
C LEU A 238 58.82 17.96 -39.38
N ARG A 239 58.03 19.04 -39.37
CA ARG A 239 57.11 19.34 -40.45
C ARG A 239 57.58 20.57 -41.21
N MET A 240 57.80 20.46 -42.49
CA MET A 240 58.36 21.53 -43.33
C MET A 240 57.50 21.68 -44.56
N VAL A 241 57.13 22.88 -44.97
CA VAL A 241 56.38 23.10 -46.21
C VAL A 241 56.87 24.37 -46.89
N MET A 242 56.93 24.34 -48.22
CA MET A 242 57.18 25.54 -49.00
C MET A 242 55.88 26.32 -49.11
N GLY A 243 55.91 27.60 -48.79
CA GLY A 243 54.77 28.52 -48.84
C GLY A 243 55.11 29.79 -49.63
N ALA A 244 54.16 30.72 -49.65
CA ALA A 244 54.28 32.02 -50.28
C ALA A 244 54.43 33.11 -49.23
N GLU A 245 55.15 34.19 -49.55
CA GLU A 245 55.14 35.39 -48.73
C GLU A 245 53.77 36.08 -48.85
N LYS A 246 52.92 35.93 -47.83
CA LYS A 246 51.58 36.53 -47.75
C LYS A 246 51.31 37.07 -46.36
N ASP A 247 50.57 38.18 -46.28
CA ASP A 247 50.10 38.70 -44.99
C ASP A 247 49.20 37.66 -44.30
N LYS A 248 49.53 37.35 -43.04
CA LYS A 248 48.84 36.31 -42.27
C LYS A 248 47.37 36.62 -42.00
N LYS A 249 46.99 37.90 -41.81
CA LYS A 249 45.59 38.27 -41.56
C LYS A 249 44.75 38.08 -42.81
N VAL A 250 45.28 38.49 -43.97
CA VAL A 250 44.62 38.29 -45.26
C VAL A 250 44.48 36.80 -45.56
N ALA A 251 45.55 36.01 -45.37
CA ALA A 251 45.52 34.57 -45.55
C ALA A 251 44.51 33.86 -44.63
N ALA A 252 44.46 34.24 -43.34
CA ALA A 252 43.52 33.66 -42.39
C ALA A 252 42.06 33.99 -42.75
N GLN A 253 41.82 35.21 -43.23
CA GLN A 253 40.51 35.64 -43.68
C GLN A 253 40.04 34.90 -44.94
N GLU A 254 40.89 34.81 -45.97
CA GLU A 254 40.59 34.03 -47.17
C GLU A 254 40.31 32.57 -46.83
N TYR A 255 41.16 31.95 -46.01
CA TYR A 255 40.96 30.58 -45.53
C TYR A 255 39.59 30.39 -44.88
N ARG A 256 39.15 31.33 -44.02
CA ARG A 256 37.80 31.29 -43.39
C ARG A 256 36.68 31.35 -44.42
N HIS A 257 36.80 32.23 -45.42
CA HIS A 257 35.78 32.37 -46.45
C HIS A 257 35.70 31.13 -47.34
N VAL A 258 36.85 30.58 -47.73
CA VAL A 258 36.91 29.34 -48.52
C VAL A 258 36.40 28.15 -47.70
N LEU A 259 36.78 28.02 -46.43
CA LEU A 259 36.27 27.01 -45.52
C LEU A 259 34.75 27.03 -45.42
N HIS A 260 34.15 28.22 -45.31
CA HIS A 260 32.70 28.37 -45.29
C HIS A 260 32.06 27.93 -46.61
N LEU A 261 32.61 28.37 -47.74
CA LEU A 261 32.08 28.04 -49.07
C LEU A 261 32.13 26.54 -49.34
N LEU A 262 33.28 25.89 -49.08
CA LEU A 262 33.45 24.45 -49.28
C LEU A 262 32.55 23.64 -48.34
N LEU A 263 32.41 24.05 -47.07
CA LEU A 263 31.51 23.38 -46.13
C LEU A 263 30.05 23.46 -46.61
N VAL A 264 29.58 24.65 -47.00
CA VAL A 264 28.22 24.82 -47.53
C VAL A 264 28.06 24.10 -48.89
N HIS A 265 29.13 23.97 -49.67
CA HIS A 265 29.11 23.21 -50.91
C HIS A 265 28.85 21.73 -50.66
N GLU A 266 29.65 21.10 -49.79
CA GLU A 266 29.55 19.66 -49.48
C GLU A 266 28.24 19.29 -48.80
N LEU A 267 27.74 20.12 -47.87
CA LEU A 267 26.44 19.88 -47.22
C LEU A 267 25.26 19.79 -48.19
N ASP A 268 25.34 20.50 -49.32
CA ASP A 268 24.26 20.62 -50.30
C ASP A 268 24.42 19.65 -51.48
N GLU A 269 25.64 19.35 -51.92
CA GLU A 269 25.88 18.43 -53.05
C GLU A 269 25.84 16.96 -52.63
N GLU A 270 26.30 16.62 -51.43
CA GLU A 270 26.29 15.24 -50.94
C GLU A 270 24.96 14.84 -50.25
N ASN A 271 23.98 15.75 -50.19
CA ASN A 271 22.68 15.56 -49.52
C ASN A 271 22.83 14.93 -48.11
N ILE A 272 23.83 15.41 -47.37
CA ILE A 272 24.17 14.89 -46.06
C ILE A 272 22.98 15.11 -45.12
N GLN A 273 22.59 14.04 -44.42
CA GLN A 273 21.49 14.11 -43.45
C GLN A 273 21.80 15.15 -42.36
N THR A 274 20.75 15.81 -41.84
CA THR A 274 20.87 16.77 -40.74
C THR A 274 21.65 16.16 -39.57
N HIS A 275 22.59 16.90 -38.99
CA HIS A 275 23.49 16.45 -37.92
C HIS A 275 24.50 15.33 -38.26
N ALA A 276 24.61 14.91 -39.52
CA ALA A 276 25.48 13.79 -39.89
C ALA A 276 26.94 14.19 -40.23
N TRP A 277 27.17 15.42 -40.72
CA TRP A 277 28.51 15.86 -41.10
C TRP A 277 29.45 15.95 -39.88
N ASP A 278 30.54 15.17 -39.91
CA ASP A 278 31.42 14.88 -38.76
C ASP A 278 32.78 15.57 -38.83
N GLY A 279 32.97 16.50 -39.76
CA GLY A 279 34.20 17.27 -39.92
C GLY A 279 35.15 16.78 -41.01
N GLN A 280 34.80 15.69 -41.70
CA GLN A 280 35.60 15.16 -42.80
C GLN A 280 35.20 15.83 -44.12
N PHE A 281 36.16 16.51 -44.74
CA PHE A 281 36.01 17.10 -46.07
C PHE A 281 36.31 16.08 -47.15
N SER A 282 35.75 16.28 -48.35
CA SER A 282 36.17 15.52 -49.53
C SER A 282 37.66 15.73 -49.83
N LYS A 283 38.28 14.79 -50.55
CA LYS A 283 39.69 14.90 -50.96
C LYS A 283 40.01 16.20 -51.71
N HIS A 284 39.04 16.74 -52.46
CA HIS A 284 39.21 17.99 -53.20
C HIS A 284 39.20 19.21 -52.26
N SER A 285 38.21 19.31 -51.36
CA SER A 285 38.17 20.38 -50.35
C SER A 285 39.35 20.35 -49.40
N GLU A 286 39.72 19.17 -48.92
CA GLU A 286 40.87 18.99 -48.04
C GLU A 286 42.16 19.47 -48.71
N TYR A 287 42.35 19.15 -50.00
CA TYR A 287 43.49 19.64 -50.76
C TYR A 287 43.52 21.17 -50.89
N ILE A 288 42.39 21.78 -51.27
CA ILE A 288 42.29 23.25 -51.43
C ILE A 288 42.57 23.96 -50.09
N LEU A 289 41.96 23.49 -49.00
CA LEU A 289 42.16 24.07 -47.68
C LEU A 289 43.61 23.93 -47.21
N ASN A 290 44.21 22.75 -47.38
CA ASN A 290 45.61 22.54 -47.03
C ASN A 290 46.55 23.42 -47.86
N GLN A 291 46.29 23.57 -49.17
CA GLN A 291 47.07 24.45 -50.02
C GLN A 291 47.06 25.91 -49.53
N LEU A 292 45.87 26.43 -49.20
CA LEU A 292 45.72 27.79 -48.66
C LEU A 292 46.38 27.95 -47.29
N ARG A 293 46.24 26.95 -46.42
CA ARG A 293 46.90 26.91 -45.11
C ARG A 293 48.42 27.05 -45.25
N TRP A 294 49.03 26.27 -46.13
CA TRP A 294 50.49 26.21 -46.28
C TRP A 294 51.05 27.44 -46.97
N GLN A 295 50.45 27.87 -48.07
CA GLN A 295 50.87 29.09 -48.77
C GLN A 295 50.66 30.35 -47.92
N GLY A 296 49.60 30.38 -47.10
CA GLY A 296 49.33 31.48 -46.18
C GLY A 296 50.14 31.47 -44.89
N GLY A 297 50.96 30.42 -44.65
CA GLY A 297 51.73 30.28 -43.41
C GLY A 297 50.86 30.21 -42.14
N LEU A 298 49.64 29.65 -42.25
CA LEU A 298 48.66 29.58 -41.16
C LEU A 298 49.02 28.49 -40.15
N LEU A 299 48.98 28.87 -38.87
CA LEU A 299 49.31 28.01 -37.73
C LEU A 299 48.06 27.28 -37.20
N PRO A 300 48.21 26.24 -36.37
CA PRO A 300 47.06 25.50 -35.84
C PRO A 300 46.01 26.38 -35.15
N HIS A 301 46.42 27.42 -34.41
CA HIS A 301 45.49 28.33 -33.76
C HIS A 301 44.66 29.16 -34.75
N ASP A 302 45.22 29.51 -35.92
CA ASP A 302 44.48 30.20 -36.98
C ASP A 302 43.39 29.29 -37.57
N ILE A 303 43.72 28.01 -37.75
CA ILE A 303 42.82 26.98 -38.29
C ILE A 303 41.71 26.64 -37.29
N ASP A 304 42.04 26.43 -36.02
CA ASP A 304 41.07 26.11 -34.98
C ASP A 304 40.11 27.29 -34.74
N MET A 305 40.62 28.53 -34.75
CA MET A 305 39.78 29.74 -34.70
C MET A 305 38.89 29.86 -35.94
N ALA A 306 39.43 29.63 -37.14
CA ALA A 306 38.65 29.63 -38.38
C ALA A 306 37.52 28.59 -38.35
N LYS A 307 37.81 27.37 -37.90
CA LYS A 307 36.82 26.30 -37.73
C LYS A 307 35.73 26.72 -36.73
N TRP A 308 36.10 27.27 -35.57
CA TRP A 308 35.10 27.73 -34.59
C TRP A 308 34.16 28.78 -35.20
N LEU A 309 34.71 29.84 -35.81
CA LEU A 309 33.91 30.93 -36.37
C LEU A 309 33.01 30.49 -37.54
N VAL A 310 33.51 29.60 -38.40
CA VAL A 310 32.76 29.09 -39.55
C VAL A 310 31.72 28.07 -39.11
N TYR A 311 32.09 27.07 -38.30
CA TYR A 311 31.18 25.98 -37.94
C TYR A 311 30.05 26.46 -37.03
N THR A 312 30.30 27.40 -36.11
CA THR A 312 29.24 28.00 -35.29
C THR A 312 28.25 28.79 -36.14
N ARG A 313 28.75 29.54 -37.13
CA ARG A 313 27.89 30.26 -38.07
C ARG A 313 27.08 29.30 -38.92
N VAL A 314 27.70 28.27 -39.49
CA VAL A 314 27.01 27.27 -40.30
C VAL A 314 26.00 26.51 -39.44
N GLN A 315 26.31 26.16 -38.19
CA GLN A 315 25.37 25.53 -37.25
C GLN A 315 24.07 26.31 -37.07
N CYS A 316 24.15 27.65 -37.01
CA CYS A 316 22.97 28.51 -36.90
C CYS A 316 22.08 28.47 -38.16
N GLU A 317 22.64 28.10 -39.31
CA GLU A 317 21.97 28.07 -40.61
C GLU A 317 21.57 26.62 -41.00
N HIS A 318 22.43 25.65 -40.70
CA HIS A 318 22.41 24.23 -41.02
C HIS A 318 22.94 23.40 -39.83
N PRO A 319 22.12 22.52 -39.23
CA PRO A 319 22.57 21.76 -38.08
C PRO A 319 23.66 20.74 -38.45
N LEU A 320 24.88 21.00 -37.95
CA LEU A 320 26.04 20.13 -38.00
C LEU A 320 25.99 19.09 -36.86
N ASN A 321 26.92 18.14 -36.89
CA ASN A 321 27.11 17.22 -35.78
C ASN A 321 27.72 17.95 -34.56
N ALA A 322 26.98 18.00 -33.46
CA ALA A 322 27.36 18.68 -32.23
C ALA A 322 28.67 18.14 -31.62
N LYS A 323 29.09 16.91 -31.97
CA LYS A 323 30.39 16.32 -31.57
C LYS A 323 31.60 17.18 -31.94
N LEU A 324 31.46 18.01 -32.96
CA LEU A 324 32.53 18.88 -33.47
C LEU A 324 32.92 20.01 -32.51
N PHE A 325 31.95 20.54 -31.75
CA PHE A 325 32.17 21.79 -30.99
C PHE A 325 33.04 21.62 -29.74
N PRO A 326 32.85 20.60 -28.87
CA PRO A 326 33.68 20.46 -27.67
C PRO A 326 35.20 20.42 -27.91
N PRO A 327 35.74 19.64 -28.87
CA PRO A 327 37.18 19.61 -29.12
C PRO A 327 37.72 20.91 -29.72
N ILE A 328 36.99 21.53 -30.66
CA ILE A 328 37.39 22.81 -31.26
C ILE A 328 37.39 23.92 -30.21
N PHE A 329 36.35 23.98 -29.38
CA PHE A 329 36.26 24.92 -28.27
C PHE A 329 37.45 24.80 -27.33
N SER A 330 37.78 23.58 -26.92
CA SER A 330 38.90 23.31 -26.01
C SER A 330 40.25 23.72 -26.63
N ALA A 331 40.45 23.45 -27.93
CA ALA A 331 41.67 23.82 -28.65
C ALA A 331 41.85 25.35 -28.72
N VAL A 332 40.80 26.09 -29.10
CA VAL A 332 40.86 27.57 -29.17
C VAL A 332 41.17 28.18 -27.81
N LEU A 333 40.56 27.67 -26.73
CA LEU A 333 40.85 28.14 -25.37
C LEU A 333 42.28 27.81 -24.92
N GLU A 334 42.82 26.65 -25.30
CA GLU A 334 44.21 26.30 -25.01
C GLU A 334 45.18 27.25 -25.72
N HIS A 335 44.91 27.58 -26.99
CA HIS A 335 45.70 28.55 -27.75
C HIS A 335 45.64 29.96 -27.13
N HIS A 336 44.46 30.37 -26.62
CA HIS A 336 44.31 31.64 -25.91
C HIS A 336 45.13 31.67 -24.61
N ARG A 337 45.13 30.59 -23.82
CA ARG A 337 45.97 30.48 -22.61
C ARG A 337 47.47 30.61 -22.89
N LYS A 338 47.91 30.22 -24.10
CA LYS A 338 49.30 30.36 -24.56
C LYS A 338 49.59 31.71 -25.20
N GLU A 339 48.68 32.68 -25.10
CA GLU A 339 48.77 34.02 -25.70
C GLU A 339 48.97 34.00 -27.24
N ALA A 340 48.55 32.91 -27.90
CA ALA A 340 48.72 32.73 -29.35
C ALA A 340 47.59 33.38 -30.18
N ILE A 341 46.53 33.87 -29.54
CA ILE A 341 45.37 34.48 -30.19
C ILE A 341 45.23 35.92 -29.75
N SER A 342 45.01 36.84 -30.69
CA SER A 342 44.82 38.27 -30.41
C SER A 342 43.48 38.58 -29.73
N ASP A 343 43.43 39.71 -29.01
CA ASP A 343 42.20 40.17 -28.34
C ASP A 343 41.03 40.40 -29.35
N ASP A 344 41.32 40.84 -30.57
CA ASP A 344 40.32 41.03 -31.64
C ASP A 344 39.70 39.69 -32.10
N GLU A 345 40.54 38.66 -32.27
CA GLU A 345 40.07 37.31 -32.63
C GLU A 345 39.27 36.67 -31.49
N MET A 346 39.63 36.94 -30.24
CA MET A 346 38.82 36.54 -29.08
C MET A 346 37.46 37.24 -29.04
N ARG A 347 37.34 38.51 -29.45
CA ARG A 347 36.02 39.17 -29.58
C ARG A 347 35.12 38.46 -30.58
N LYS A 348 35.67 38.08 -31.75
CA LYS A 348 34.95 37.30 -32.77
C LYS A 348 34.50 35.94 -32.22
N PHE A 349 35.36 35.26 -31.45
CA PHE A 349 35.05 34.00 -30.79
C PHE A 349 33.87 34.12 -29.82
N TRP A 350 33.84 35.16 -28.97
CA TRP A 350 32.77 35.38 -28.01
C TRP A 350 31.43 35.70 -28.69
N PHE A 351 31.45 36.53 -29.72
CA PHE A 351 30.25 36.82 -30.52
C PHE A 351 29.68 35.58 -31.21
N ALA A 352 30.55 34.70 -31.73
CA ALA A 352 30.14 33.41 -32.28
C ALA A 352 29.53 32.48 -31.21
N SER A 353 30.12 32.47 -30.02
CA SER A 353 29.64 31.69 -28.87
C SER A 353 28.26 32.15 -28.40
N GLU A 354 27.96 33.44 -28.46
CA GLU A 354 26.66 34.01 -28.08
C GLU A 354 25.54 33.50 -29.01
N LYS A 355 25.80 33.52 -30.32
CA LYS A 355 24.86 32.98 -31.32
C LYS A 355 24.67 31.48 -31.18
N LEU A 356 25.74 30.76 -30.82
CA LEU A 356 25.68 29.33 -30.59
C LEU A 356 24.82 29.00 -29.36
N LEU A 357 24.93 29.79 -28.29
CA LEU A 357 24.07 29.67 -27.10
C LEU A 357 22.59 29.81 -27.45
N ASP A 358 22.23 30.80 -28.28
CA ASP A 358 20.83 30.98 -28.73
C ASP A 358 20.33 29.80 -29.57
N ASN A 359 21.18 29.28 -30.47
CA ASN A 359 20.87 28.12 -31.30
C ASN A 359 20.66 26.86 -30.44
N PHE A 360 21.58 26.57 -29.52
CA PHE A 360 21.50 25.41 -28.64
C PHE A 360 20.33 25.52 -27.65
N SER A 361 20.06 26.72 -27.12
CA SER A 361 18.88 26.94 -26.27
C SER A 361 17.57 26.69 -27.04
N SER A 362 17.51 27.08 -28.32
CA SER A 362 16.37 26.78 -29.18
C SER A 362 16.20 25.28 -29.47
N PHE A 363 17.31 24.53 -29.51
CA PHE A 363 17.28 23.07 -29.60
C PHE A 363 16.78 22.43 -28.30
N VAL A 364 17.27 22.90 -27.14
CA VAL A 364 16.82 22.45 -25.81
C VAL A 364 15.32 22.70 -25.61
N ARG A 365 14.77 23.81 -26.11
CA ARG A 365 13.32 24.04 -26.09
C ARG A 365 12.51 22.93 -26.81
N ASN A 366 13.08 22.35 -27.87
CA ASN A 366 12.41 21.28 -28.64
C ASN A 366 12.81 19.87 -28.17
N ILE A 367 13.55 19.74 -27.07
CA ILE A 367 14.14 18.47 -26.63
C ILE A 367 13.09 17.39 -26.38
N HIS A 368 11.94 17.77 -25.80
CA HIS A 368 10.82 16.87 -25.53
C HIS A 368 10.24 16.23 -26.81
N GLN A 369 10.16 17.00 -27.91
CA GLN A 369 9.65 16.51 -29.19
C GLN A 369 10.65 15.60 -29.92
N CYS A 370 11.95 15.84 -29.75
CA CYS A 370 13.01 15.09 -30.44
C CYS A 370 13.38 13.76 -29.74
N PHE A 371 13.15 13.65 -28.43
CA PHE A 371 13.60 12.50 -27.64
C PHE A 371 12.66 11.31 -27.65
N LEU A 372 11.40 11.49 -28.03
CA LEU A 372 10.43 10.39 -28.13
C LEU A 372 10.77 9.39 -29.25
N SER A 373 11.64 9.74 -30.19
CA SER A 373 11.77 9.00 -31.46
C SER A 373 13.19 8.76 -32.01
N ASN A 374 14.28 9.30 -31.44
CA ASN A 374 15.62 9.15 -32.05
C ASN A 374 16.82 9.21 -31.07
N SER A 375 17.61 8.13 -30.98
CA SER A 375 18.86 8.06 -30.19
C SER A 375 19.95 9.05 -30.64
N THR A 376 19.89 9.47 -31.91
CA THR A 376 20.79 10.46 -32.48
C THR A 376 20.56 11.83 -31.83
N ALA A 377 19.30 12.22 -31.60
CA ALA A 377 18.96 13.51 -30.99
C ALA A 377 19.50 13.62 -29.56
N THR A 378 19.48 12.53 -28.79
CA THR A 378 20.07 12.46 -27.45
C THR A 378 21.58 12.66 -27.47
N THR A 379 22.26 12.03 -28.43
CA THR A 379 23.70 12.22 -28.61
C THR A 379 24.02 13.67 -28.99
N GLN A 380 23.24 14.27 -29.89
CA GLN A 380 23.41 15.67 -30.27
C GLN A 380 23.22 16.60 -29.07
N ALA A 381 22.15 16.42 -28.29
CA ALA A 381 21.88 17.19 -27.07
C ALA A 381 23.05 17.13 -26.08
N TYR A 382 23.58 15.94 -25.80
CA TYR A 382 24.72 15.76 -24.90
C TYR A 382 25.92 16.61 -25.32
N HIS A 383 26.30 16.58 -26.60
CA HIS A 383 27.47 17.35 -27.07
C HIS A 383 27.21 18.86 -27.12
N MET A 384 25.97 19.30 -27.40
CA MET A 384 25.58 20.71 -27.28
C MET A 384 25.69 21.19 -25.82
N LEU A 385 25.09 20.44 -24.88
CA LEU A 385 25.16 20.74 -23.44
C LEU A 385 26.60 20.70 -22.93
N LYS A 386 27.41 19.76 -23.39
CA LYS A 386 28.84 19.70 -23.05
C LYS A 386 29.59 20.95 -23.51
N THR A 387 29.26 21.46 -24.69
CA THR A 387 29.85 22.72 -25.18
C THR A 387 29.45 23.90 -24.29
N LEU A 388 28.18 23.99 -23.89
CA LEU A 388 27.71 25.02 -22.95
C LEU A 388 28.34 24.88 -21.56
N GLY A 389 28.51 23.64 -21.06
CA GLY A 389 29.18 23.35 -19.80
C GLY A 389 30.66 23.75 -19.81
N LEU A 390 31.38 23.45 -20.88
CA LEU A 390 32.77 23.91 -21.08
C LEU A 390 32.86 25.44 -21.13
N LEU A 391 31.90 26.10 -21.79
CA LEU A 391 31.80 27.55 -21.84
C LEU A 391 31.56 28.15 -20.45
N LYS A 392 30.60 27.61 -19.71
CA LYS A 392 30.30 27.99 -18.32
C LYS A 392 31.52 27.83 -17.41
N ASP A 393 32.16 26.66 -17.44
CA ASP A 393 33.34 26.35 -16.62
C ASP A 393 34.51 27.30 -16.91
N HIS A 394 34.76 27.59 -18.18
CA HIS A 394 35.80 28.52 -18.58
C HIS A 394 35.56 29.95 -18.07
N ILE A 395 34.33 30.46 -18.24
CA ILE A 395 33.94 31.79 -17.75
C ILE A 395 34.07 31.86 -16.22
N SER A 396 33.64 30.83 -15.51
CA SER A 396 33.72 30.78 -14.04
C SER A 396 35.15 30.71 -13.50
N LYS A 397 36.08 30.07 -14.21
CA LYS A 397 37.47 29.86 -13.77
C LYS A 397 38.47 30.92 -14.22
N ALA A 398 38.09 31.89 -15.05
CA ALA A 398 39.00 32.88 -15.62
C ALA A 398 38.95 34.23 -14.86
N PRO A 399 39.90 34.55 -13.95
CA PRO A 399 39.86 35.77 -13.14
C PRO A 399 40.37 37.02 -13.88
N LYS A 400 40.66 36.93 -15.19
CA LYS A 400 41.32 37.97 -15.99
C LYS A 400 40.78 38.11 -17.42
N ILE A 401 39.49 37.83 -17.68
CA ILE A 401 38.87 38.40 -18.89
C ILE A 401 38.80 39.91 -18.62
N LYS A 402 39.70 40.69 -19.24
CA LYS A 402 39.78 42.13 -19.07
C LYS A 402 38.38 42.73 -19.23
N LYS A 403 38.03 43.68 -18.36
CA LYS A 403 36.81 44.51 -18.41
C LYS A 403 36.48 45.13 -19.79
N ASP A 404 37.41 45.08 -20.75
CA ASP A 404 37.30 45.65 -22.10
C ASP A 404 36.94 44.62 -23.21
N LEU A 405 36.77 43.33 -22.87
CA LEU A 405 36.15 42.31 -23.73
C LEU A 405 34.76 41.98 -23.17
N GLU A 406 33.77 42.84 -23.46
CA GLU A 406 32.36 42.59 -23.16
C GLU A 406 31.85 41.34 -23.92
N SER A 407 32.07 40.13 -23.38
CA SER A 407 31.16 39.03 -23.68
C SER A 407 29.89 39.27 -22.85
N LYS A 408 28.76 39.52 -23.51
CA LYS A 408 27.43 39.53 -22.86
C LYS A 408 27.10 38.20 -22.17
N ILE A 409 27.89 37.16 -22.44
CA ILE A 409 27.75 35.81 -21.91
C ILE A 409 28.40 35.73 -20.52
N THR A 410 27.59 35.45 -19.51
CA THR A 410 28.04 35.07 -18.16
C THR A 410 27.67 33.62 -17.88
N ALA A 411 28.31 33.00 -16.87
CA ALA A 411 27.94 31.66 -16.41
C ALA A 411 26.47 31.60 -15.95
N GLU A 412 25.98 32.68 -15.35
CA GLU A 412 24.57 32.86 -14.95
C GLU A 412 23.65 32.91 -16.18
N LEU A 413 23.97 33.71 -17.20
CA LEU A 413 23.15 33.82 -18.41
C LEU A 413 23.02 32.49 -19.17
N ILE A 414 24.08 31.68 -19.22
CA ILE A 414 24.03 30.34 -19.84
C ILE A 414 23.04 29.45 -19.10
N THR A 415 23.09 29.48 -17.77
CA THR A 415 22.21 28.70 -16.89
C THR A 415 20.76 29.17 -17.06
N GLU A 416 20.53 30.47 -16.94
CA GLU A 416 19.21 31.12 -17.07
C GLU A 416 18.56 30.87 -18.45
N LYS A 417 19.31 31.03 -19.55
CA LYS A 417 18.77 30.78 -20.90
C LYS A 417 18.42 29.31 -21.11
N THR A 418 19.23 28.40 -20.55
CA THR A 418 18.99 26.95 -20.67
C THR A 418 17.77 26.53 -19.85
N GLU A 419 17.66 27.00 -18.59
CA GLU A 419 16.48 26.77 -17.73
C GLU A 419 15.21 27.32 -18.37
N ASN A 420 15.24 28.57 -18.87
CA ASN A 420 14.11 29.17 -19.59
C ASN A 420 13.72 28.38 -20.85
N ALA A 421 14.69 27.80 -21.55
CA ALA A 421 14.43 26.95 -22.70
C ALA A 421 13.74 25.63 -22.29
N ILE A 422 14.16 25.02 -21.19
CA ILE A 422 13.51 23.82 -20.63
C ILE A 422 12.06 24.15 -20.24
N SER A 423 11.84 25.22 -19.47
CA SER A 423 10.49 25.61 -19.02
C SER A 423 9.55 25.89 -20.20
N ARG A 424 10.02 26.64 -21.20
CA ARG A 424 9.22 26.92 -22.41
C ARG A 424 8.99 25.66 -23.25
N GLY A 425 9.97 24.76 -23.30
CA GLY A 425 9.83 23.50 -24.01
C GLY A 425 8.80 22.58 -23.38
N ALA A 426 8.78 22.51 -22.05
CA ALA A 426 7.75 21.83 -21.29
C ALA A 426 6.36 22.46 -21.58
N GLU A 427 6.24 23.79 -21.51
CA GLU A 427 4.98 24.49 -21.79
C GLU A 427 4.48 24.26 -23.23
N ASP A 428 5.36 24.29 -24.22
CA ASP A 428 5.01 24.00 -25.62
C ASP A 428 4.51 22.56 -25.80
N LEU A 429 5.17 21.58 -25.16
CA LEU A 429 4.73 20.18 -25.19
C LEU A 429 3.38 20.02 -24.51
N PHE A 430 3.19 20.60 -23.33
CA PHE A 430 1.90 20.57 -22.63
C PHE A 430 0.79 21.13 -23.51
N ASN A 431 1.00 22.32 -24.09
CA ASN A 431 0.04 22.94 -24.99
C ASN A 431 -0.22 22.10 -26.26
N SER A 432 0.80 21.40 -26.77
CA SER A 432 0.65 20.47 -27.89
C SER A 432 -0.19 19.26 -27.52
N ILE A 433 0.03 18.68 -26.33
CA ILE A 433 -0.74 17.54 -25.82
C ILE A 433 -2.21 17.94 -25.64
N VAL A 434 -2.49 19.09 -25.03
CA VAL A 434 -3.86 19.60 -24.83
C VAL A 434 -4.56 19.90 -26.14
N LYS A 435 -3.84 20.39 -27.17
CA LYS A 435 -4.42 20.69 -28.50
C LYS A 435 -4.60 19.46 -29.39
N SER A 436 -3.82 18.41 -29.17
CA SER A 436 -3.88 17.17 -29.94
C SER A 436 -5.00 16.29 -29.37
N ASP A 437 -6.24 16.76 -29.49
CA ASP A 437 -7.42 16.10 -28.95
C ASP A 437 -7.65 14.73 -29.62
N PRO A 438 -7.66 13.62 -28.86
CA PRO A 438 -8.05 12.31 -29.37
C PRO A 438 -9.56 12.08 -29.16
N ASP A 439 -10.29 11.97 -30.27
CA ASP A 439 -11.68 11.52 -30.40
C ASP A 439 -12.80 12.39 -29.79
N ALA A 440 -13.70 12.87 -30.66
CA ALA A 440 -14.89 13.68 -30.32
C ALA A 440 -15.94 12.98 -29.43
N ASN A 441 -15.68 11.75 -28.98
CA ASN A 441 -16.58 10.92 -28.18
C ASN A 441 -16.14 10.79 -26.71
N GLU A 442 -14.98 11.33 -26.31
CA GLU A 442 -14.46 11.20 -24.94
C GLU A 442 -14.96 12.29 -24.00
N THR A 443 -15.13 11.93 -22.72
CA THR A 443 -15.54 12.87 -21.69
C THR A 443 -14.38 13.76 -21.25
N GLU A 444 -14.68 14.98 -20.75
CA GLU A 444 -13.65 15.91 -20.25
C GLU A 444 -12.71 15.27 -19.20
N VAL A 445 -13.22 14.31 -18.41
CA VAL A 445 -12.45 13.58 -17.39
C VAL A 445 -11.46 12.59 -18.00
N GLU A 446 -11.87 11.83 -19.02
CA GLU A 446 -11.00 10.88 -19.73
C GLU A 446 -9.85 11.61 -20.44
N THR A 447 -10.14 12.77 -21.04
CA THR A 447 -9.11 13.64 -21.63
C THR A 447 -8.06 14.05 -20.58
N MET A 448 -8.48 14.44 -19.37
CA MET A 448 -7.55 14.81 -18.30
C MET A 448 -6.70 13.63 -17.80
N ILE A 449 -7.24 12.41 -17.78
CA ILE A 449 -6.49 11.20 -17.44
C ILE A 449 -5.40 10.95 -18.49
N LYS A 450 -5.74 11.02 -19.77
CA LYS A 450 -4.78 10.83 -20.87
C LYS A 450 -3.67 11.87 -20.85
N ILE A 451 -4.02 13.14 -20.63
CA ILE A 451 -3.03 14.22 -20.47
C ILE A 451 -2.07 13.86 -19.33
N GLY A 452 -2.60 13.52 -18.14
CA GLY A 452 -1.77 13.14 -16.98
C GLY A 452 -0.82 11.99 -17.28
N GLN A 453 -1.28 10.94 -17.96
CA GLN A 453 -0.45 9.80 -18.35
C GLN A 453 0.68 10.18 -19.32
N LEU A 454 0.42 11.05 -20.29
CA LEU A 454 1.44 11.54 -21.22
C LEU A 454 2.50 12.40 -20.51
N LEU A 455 2.09 13.24 -19.55
CA LEU A 455 3.02 14.04 -18.73
C LEU A 455 3.89 13.15 -17.84
N ILE A 456 3.31 12.13 -17.20
CA ILE A 456 4.04 11.13 -16.40
C ILE A 456 5.09 10.42 -17.25
N ALA A 457 4.73 10.02 -18.48
CA ALA A 457 5.65 9.34 -19.39
C ALA A 457 6.85 10.23 -19.79
N ASP A 458 6.60 11.50 -20.11
CA ASP A 458 7.66 12.46 -20.43
C ASP A 458 8.59 12.71 -19.24
N LEU A 459 8.03 12.96 -18.05
CA LEU A 459 8.80 13.18 -16.82
C LEU A 459 9.70 12.00 -16.45
N ARG A 460 9.18 10.76 -16.53
CA ARG A 460 9.96 9.55 -16.25
C ARG A 460 11.13 9.39 -17.20
N LYS A 461 10.90 9.65 -18.49
CA LYS A 461 11.93 9.58 -19.52
C LYS A 461 12.99 10.67 -19.36
N GLY A 462 12.57 11.88 -19.01
CA GLY A 462 13.44 13.00 -18.67
C GLY A 462 14.36 12.70 -17.48
N LEU A 463 13.80 12.10 -16.42
CA LEU A 463 14.54 11.70 -15.23
C LEU A 463 15.63 10.66 -15.54
N GLU A 464 15.31 9.64 -16.34
CA GLU A 464 16.25 8.55 -16.65
C GLU A 464 17.40 9.00 -17.58
N MET A 465 17.10 9.82 -18.58
CA MET A 465 18.03 10.05 -19.71
C MET A 465 18.68 11.44 -19.73
N LEU A 466 18.04 12.47 -19.15
CA LEU A 466 18.45 13.86 -19.29
C LEU A 466 18.92 14.48 -17.98
N ASP A 467 18.23 14.20 -16.89
CA ASP A 467 18.41 14.91 -15.62
C ASP A 467 19.86 14.86 -15.11
N ASN A 468 20.49 13.69 -15.12
CA ASN A 468 21.91 13.56 -14.76
C ASN A 468 22.85 14.35 -15.68
N VAL A 469 22.55 14.41 -16.98
CA VAL A 469 23.37 15.15 -17.96
C VAL A 469 23.33 16.65 -17.69
N PHE A 470 22.15 17.21 -17.43
CA PHE A 470 21.98 18.63 -17.10
C PHE A 470 22.62 18.97 -15.74
N LYS A 471 22.46 18.10 -14.74
CA LYS A 471 23.08 18.25 -13.42
C LYS A 471 24.61 18.25 -13.50
N GLU A 472 25.21 17.28 -14.17
CA GLU A 472 26.67 17.15 -14.26
C GLU A 472 27.33 18.27 -15.07
N LEU A 473 26.72 18.66 -16.20
CA LEU A 473 27.36 19.60 -17.13
C LEU A 473 27.05 21.07 -16.84
N LEU A 474 25.85 21.37 -16.33
CA LEU A 474 25.38 22.74 -16.13
C LEU A 474 24.90 23.01 -14.70
N GLY A 475 24.76 22.00 -13.84
CA GLY A 475 24.23 22.18 -12.49
C GLY A 475 22.74 22.54 -12.45
N ILE A 476 21.99 22.16 -13.49
CA ILE A 476 20.55 22.44 -13.63
C ILE A 476 19.77 21.16 -13.32
N ASP A 477 18.71 21.27 -12.51
CA ASP A 477 17.77 20.19 -12.24
C ASP A 477 16.67 20.14 -13.30
N TYR A 478 16.94 19.47 -14.43
CA TYR A 478 16.01 19.37 -15.56
C TYR A 478 14.64 18.84 -15.12
N PHE A 479 14.61 17.76 -14.34
CA PHE A 479 13.37 17.17 -13.86
C PHE A 479 12.54 18.15 -13.02
N GLU A 480 13.19 18.89 -12.11
CA GLU A 480 12.51 19.85 -11.24
C GLU A 480 11.90 21.00 -12.05
N THR A 481 12.64 21.55 -13.01
CA THR A 481 12.14 22.60 -13.89
C THR A 481 10.93 22.14 -14.70
N THR A 482 11.00 20.97 -15.33
CA THR A 482 9.88 20.41 -16.13
C THR A 482 8.67 20.08 -15.25
N TYR A 483 8.89 19.45 -14.10
CA TYR A 483 7.82 19.05 -13.18
C TYR A 483 7.01 20.25 -12.70
N ARG A 484 7.68 21.35 -12.29
CA ARG A 484 6.99 22.56 -11.79
C ARG A 484 6.06 23.17 -12.84
N VAL A 485 6.48 23.22 -14.10
CA VAL A 485 5.63 23.71 -15.20
C VAL A 485 4.41 22.81 -15.39
N TYR A 486 4.59 21.49 -15.36
CA TYR A 486 3.48 20.55 -15.50
C TYR A 486 2.54 20.57 -14.31
N ASP A 487 3.06 20.69 -13.09
CA ASP A 487 2.28 20.75 -11.87
C ASP A 487 1.35 21.97 -11.85
N GLU A 488 1.86 23.16 -12.19
CA GLU A 488 1.06 24.38 -12.32
C GLU A 488 -0.03 24.22 -13.39
N LYS A 489 0.36 23.89 -14.63
CA LYS A 489 -0.55 23.82 -15.78
C LYS A 489 -1.59 22.71 -15.68
N TYR A 490 -1.19 21.52 -15.21
CA TYR A 490 -2.10 20.40 -15.06
C TYR A 490 -3.07 20.65 -13.90
N GLY A 491 -2.60 21.28 -12.81
CA GLY A 491 -3.44 21.70 -11.69
C GLY A 491 -4.50 22.73 -12.12
N GLU A 492 -4.15 23.70 -12.96
CA GLU A 492 -5.07 24.70 -13.51
C GLU A 492 -6.22 24.09 -14.35
N LEU A 493 -5.99 22.94 -14.99
CA LEU A 493 -7.03 22.23 -15.75
C LEU A 493 -7.89 21.32 -14.87
N VAL A 494 -7.26 20.52 -14.02
CA VAL A 494 -7.94 19.47 -13.25
C VAL A 494 -8.79 20.05 -12.12
N LYS A 495 -8.25 21.00 -11.35
CA LYS A 495 -8.94 21.55 -10.17
C LYS A 495 -10.32 22.14 -10.49
N PRO A 496 -10.50 23.06 -11.45
CA PRO A 496 -11.82 23.62 -11.74
C PRO A 496 -12.80 22.59 -12.30
N LEU A 497 -12.31 21.63 -13.10
CA LEU A 497 -13.14 20.53 -13.62
C LEU A 497 -13.70 19.67 -12.49
N VAL A 498 -12.83 19.19 -11.59
CA VAL A 498 -13.22 18.36 -10.45
C VAL A 498 -14.20 19.11 -9.55
N MET A 499 -13.90 20.37 -9.21
CA MET A 499 -14.79 21.20 -8.37
C MET A 499 -16.17 21.39 -9.01
N LYS A 500 -16.23 21.64 -10.33
CA LYS A 500 -17.50 21.78 -11.07
C LYS A 500 -18.31 20.48 -11.05
N ILE A 501 -17.66 19.33 -11.25
CA ILE A 501 -18.36 18.03 -11.21
C ILE A 501 -18.85 17.76 -9.79
N CYS A 502 -17.99 17.92 -8.77
CA CYS A 502 -18.31 17.74 -7.36
C CYS A 502 -19.51 18.55 -6.89
N GLN A 503 -19.64 19.81 -7.33
CA GLN A 503 -20.76 20.68 -6.96
C GLN A 503 -22.10 20.24 -7.54
N ASN A 504 -22.09 19.48 -8.63
CA ASN A 504 -23.28 19.01 -9.33
C ASN A 504 -23.66 17.55 -8.98
N LEU A 505 -22.88 16.88 -8.11
CA LEU A 505 -23.19 15.54 -7.64
C LEU A 505 -24.45 15.57 -6.77
N LYS A 506 -25.48 14.84 -7.20
CA LYS A 506 -26.73 14.71 -6.44
C LYS A 506 -26.61 13.59 -5.41
N PRO A 507 -27.24 13.72 -4.22
CA PRO A 507 -27.39 12.59 -3.31
C PRO A 507 -28.09 11.42 -4.00
N LEU A 508 -27.61 10.21 -3.81
CA LEU A 508 -28.23 9.01 -4.37
C LEU A 508 -29.53 8.71 -3.60
N GLU A 509 -30.67 8.73 -4.29
CA GLU A 509 -31.94 8.26 -3.72
C GLU A 509 -32.09 6.75 -3.95
N ILE A 510 -32.20 5.99 -2.86
CA ILE A 510 -32.44 4.54 -2.91
C ILE A 510 -33.94 4.32 -3.11
N ARG A 511 -34.37 3.95 -4.31
CA ARG A 511 -35.74 3.45 -4.54
C ARG A 511 -35.80 1.96 -4.24
N HIS A 512 -36.67 1.58 -3.32
CA HIS A 512 -36.79 0.21 -2.81
C HIS A 512 -37.32 -0.82 -3.83
N ASP A 513 -37.92 -0.39 -4.96
CA ASP A 513 -38.64 -1.32 -5.84
C ASP A 513 -37.85 -1.90 -7.03
N ASP A 514 -37.01 -1.15 -7.77
CA ASP A 514 -36.57 -1.59 -9.12
C ASP A 514 -35.08 -1.45 -9.47
N GLY A 515 -34.17 -1.34 -8.49
CA GLY A 515 -32.75 -1.74 -8.68
C GLY A 515 -31.93 -1.08 -9.81
N LEU A 516 -32.36 0.03 -10.40
CA LEU A 516 -31.61 0.76 -11.43
C LEU A 516 -31.42 2.22 -10.99
N PHE A 517 -30.16 2.56 -10.72
CA PHE A 517 -29.69 3.95 -10.69
C PHE A 517 -29.67 4.49 -12.11
N TYR A 518 -29.68 5.82 -12.28
CA TYR A 518 -29.28 6.39 -13.57
C TYR A 518 -27.84 5.99 -13.85
N ASP A 519 -27.63 5.20 -14.91
CA ASP A 519 -26.33 4.67 -15.35
C ASP A 519 -25.24 5.76 -15.45
N THR A 520 -25.67 6.98 -15.75
CA THR A 520 -24.86 8.19 -15.87
C THR A 520 -24.12 8.59 -14.59
N ASP A 521 -24.76 8.55 -13.41
CA ASP A 521 -24.12 8.98 -12.14
C ASP A 521 -23.05 7.98 -11.69
N LEU A 522 -23.24 6.70 -12.02
CA LEU A 522 -22.30 5.61 -11.74
C LEU A 522 -21.01 5.72 -12.56
N SER A 523 -21.14 6.10 -13.84
CA SER A 523 -20.01 6.30 -14.75
C SER A 523 -19.15 7.47 -14.29
N ILE A 524 -19.77 8.60 -13.95
CA ILE A 524 -19.07 9.82 -13.50
C ILE A 524 -18.23 9.56 -12.24
N GLY A 525 -18.79 8.86 -11.24
CA GLY A 525 -18.05 8.51 -10.03
C GLY A 525 -16.82 7.62 -10.29
N THR A 526 -16.91 6.70 -11.25
CA THR A 526 -15.81 5.81 -11.62
C THR A 526 -14.70 6.58 -12.33
N SER A 527 -15.04 7.43 -13.31
CA SER A 527 -14.06 8.26 -14.03
C SER A 527 -13.36 9.27 -13.10
N LEU A 528 -14.06 9.84 -12.11
CA LEU A 528 -13.45 10.73 -11.12
C LEU A 528 -12.42 10.01 -10.24
N PHE A 529 -12.65 8.73 -9.92
CA PHE A 529 -11.69 7.94 -9.17
C PHE A 529 -10.44 7.62 -9.99
N GLU A 530 -10.60 7.26 -11.27
CA GLU A 530 -9.47 7.06 -12.17
C GLU A 530 -8.65 8.35 -12.34
N LEU A 531 -9.33 9.50 -12.42
CA LEU A 531 -8.67 10.81 -12.43
C LEU A 531 -7.91 11.08 -11.13
N TYR A 532 -8.49 10.78 -9.96
CA TYR A 532 -7.77 10.88 -8.68
C TYR A 532 -6.49 10.05 -8.69
N LEU A 533 -6.55 8.79 -9.15
CA LEU A 533 -5.37 7.93 -9.22
C LEU A 533 -4.33 8.45 -10.22
N ALA A 534 -4.75 8.97 -11.36
CA ALA A 534 -3.83 9.57 -12.34
C ALA A 534 -3.11 10.80 -11.78
N VAL A 535 -3.84 11.69 -11.09
CA VAL A 535 -3.28 12.88 -10.44
C VAL A 535 -2.35 12.48 -9.29
N LYS A 536 -2.72 11.47 -8.50
CA LYS A 536 -1.86 10.93 -7.44
C LYS A 536 -0.56 10.34 -8.01
N GLN A 537 -0.63 9.53 -9.07
CA GLN A 537 0.57 8.99 -9.73
C GLN A 537 1.49 10.10 -10.26
N PHE A 538 0.92 11.20 -10.75
CA PHE A 538 1.69 12.39 -11.12
C PHE A 538 2.34 13.04 -9.90
N ALA A 539 1.57 13.27 -8.83
CA ALA A 539 2.04 13.88 -7.60
C ALA A 539 3.14 13.07 -6.89
N ASP A 540 3.06 11.73 -6.92
CA ASP A 540 4.06 10.82 -6.35
C ASP A 540 5.45 10.98 -7.01
N LEU A 541 5.53 11.46 -8.27
CA LEU A 541 6.80 11.76 -8.92
C LEU A 541 7.56 12.92 -8.27
N SER A 542 6.86 13.76 -7.47
CA SER A 542 7.46 14.86 -6.71
C SER A 542 8.50 14.41 -5.68
N VAL A 543 8.54 13.11 -5.33
CA VAL A 543 9.58 12.53 -4.46
C VAL A 543 11.00 12.75 -5.01
N ASN A 544 11.13 12.94 -6.32
CA ASN A 544 12.41 13.22 -6.97
C ASN A 544 12.83 14.70 -6.95
N LEU A 545 12.01 15.60 -6.38
CA LEU A 545 12.32 17.03 -6.25
C LEU A 545 13.20 17.31 -5.04
N LYS A 546 14.08 18.33 -5.15
CA LYS A 546 14.91 18.77 -4.01
C LYS A 546 14.11 19.59 -3.00
N SER A 547 13.20 20.44 -3.48
CA SER A 547 12.29 21.23 -2.65
C SER A 547 10.85 21.02 -3.08
N LYS A 548 9.98 20.67 -2.12
CA LYS A 548 8.53 20.52 -2.33
C LYS A 548 7.74 21.82 -2.07
N THR A 549 8.40 22.97 -2.00
CA THR A 549 7.72 24.26 -1.81
C THR A 549 7.00 24.70 -3.09
N ASP A 550 5.85 25.36 -2.93
CA ASP A 550 5.10 26.03 -4.00
C ASP A 550 4.60 25.10 -5.13
N LEU A 551 4.13 23.90 -4.77
CA LEU A 551 3.47 22.98 -5.72
C LEU A 551 1.94 23.16 -5.66
N SER A 552 1.31 23.17 -6.82
CA SER A 552 -0.13 23.32 -7.05
C SER A 552 -0.90 22.03 -6.84
N ILE A 553 -0.31 20.86 -7.12
CA ILE A 553 -0.98 19.55 -6.99
C ILE A 553 -0.53 18.86 -5.71
N GLU A 554 0.77 18.57 -5.60
CA GLU A 554 1.35 17.84 -4.47
C GLU A 554 1.00 18.52 -3.14
N GLY A 555 0.49 17.75 -2.18
CA GLY A 555 0.10 18.23 -0.86
C GLY A 555 -1.31 18.79 -0.72
N CYS A 556 -2.04 19.10 -1.81
CA CYS A 556 -3.41 19.64 -1.69
C CYS A 556 -4.46 19.04 -2.65
N PHE A 557 -4.07 18.29 -3.68
CA PHE A 557 -5.00 17.76 -4.68
C PHE A 557 -6.12 16.90 -4.09
N HIS A 558 -5.85 16.17 -3.01
CA HIS A 558 -6.83 15.33 -2.33
C HIS A 558 -8.07 16.14 -1.91
N THR A 559 -7.89 17.39 -1.47
CA THR A 559 -9.00 18.27 -1.06
C THR A 559 -10.02 18.53 -2.18
N TRP A 560 -9.60 18.47 -3.45
CA TRP A 560 -10.48 18.70 -4.60
C TRP A 560 -11.49 17.55 -4.76
N PHE A 561 -11.12 16.34 -4.34
CA PHE A 561 -11.88 15.11 -4.52
C PHE A 561 -12.67 14.70 -3.27
N HIS A 562 -12.65 15.48 -2.18
CA HIS A 562 -13.31 15.09 -0.93
C HIS A 562 -14.80 14.75 -1.14
N SER A 563 -15.54 15.58 -1.88
CA SER A 563 -16.96 15.31 -2.20
C SER A 563 -17.12 14.13 -3.16
N SER A 564 -16.18 13.94 -4.10
CA SER A 564 -16.19 12.79 -5.02
C SER A 564 -16.03 11.47 -4.29
N VAL A 565 -15.11 11.39 -3.31
CA VAL A 565 -14.86 10.18 -2.52
C VAL A 565 -16.08 9.85 -1.67
N ALA A 566 -16.66 10.85 -1.00
CA ALA A 566 -17.89 10.66 -0.23
C ALA A 566 -19.03 10.08 -1.11
N HIS A 567 -19.24 10.66 -2.29
CA HIS A 567 -20.24 10.21 -3.24
C HIS A 567 -19.92 8.82 -3.82
N TRP A 568 -18.65 8.53 -4.11
CA TRP A 568 -18.23 7.21 -4.56
C TRP A 568 -18.49 6.13 -3.51
N LEU A 569 -18.24 6.44 -2.23
CA LEU A 569 -18.58 5.51 -1.15
C LEU A 569 -20.09 5.22 -1.10
N ASP A 570 -20.94 6.20 -1.40
CA ASP A 570 -22.40 5.95 -1.54
C ASP A 570 -22.70 5.01 -2.73
N ILE A 571 -22.04 5.23 -3.88
CA ILE A 571 -22.14 4.34 -5.06
C ILE A 571 -21.67 2.93 -4.72
N ALA A 572 -20.55 2.81 -3.99
CA ALA A 572 -19.95 1.54 -3.63
C ALA A 572 -20.84 0.74 -2.69
N TRP A 573 -21.42 1.38 -1.68
CA TRP A 573 -22.42 0.78 -0.79
C TRP A 573 -23.64 0.30 -1.58
N CYS A 574 -24.18 1.14 -2.47
CA CYS A 574 -25.30 0.77 -3.35
C CYS A 574 -24.99 -0.46 -4.22
N LYS A 575 -23.82 -0.47 -4.88
CA LYS A 575 -23.35 -1.61 -5.69
C LYS A 575 -23.13 -2.86 -4.84
N ALA A 576 -22.59 -2.71 -3.63
CA ALA A 576 -22.37 -3.80 -2.70
C ALA A 576 -23.71 -4.46 -2.34
N MET A 577 -24.73 -3.69 -1.93
CA MET A 577 -26.06 -4.20 -1.62
C MET A 577 -26.69 -4.95 -2.81
N GLN A 578 -26.59 -4.41 -4.02
CA GLN A 578 -27.13 -5.06 -5.21
C GLN A 578 -26.43 -6.39 -5.52
N ARG A 579 -25.09 -6.43 -5.40
CA ARG A 579 -24.31 -7.64 -5.61
C ARG A 579 -24.62 -8.68 -4.54
N ILE A 580 -24.76 -8.26 -3.28
CA ILE A 580 -25.17 -9.11 -2.17
C ILE A 580 -26.56 -9.73 -2.43
N LYS A 581 -27.55 -8.90 -2.81
CA LYS A 581 -28.90 -9.36 -3.16
C LYS A 581 -28.86 -10.41 -4.29
N LYS A 582 -28.14 -10.13 -5.37
CA LYS A 582 -27.99 -11.06 -6.50
C LYS A 582 -27.25 -12.33 -6.09
N ALA A 583 -26.21 -12.24 -5.28
CA ALA A 583 -25.44 -13.39 -4.81
C ALA A 583 -26.34 -14.36 -4.02
N VAL A 584 -27.17 -13.84 -3.10
CA VAL A 584 -28.13 -14.67 -2.35
C VAL A 584 -29.23 -15.25 -3.24
N GLN A 585 -29.73 -14.50 -4.23
CA GLN A 585 -30.74 -15.00 -5.17
C GLN A 585 -30.23 -16.13 -6.08
N LEU A 586 -28.96 -16.05 -6.50
CA LEU A 586 -28.32 -17.05 -7.36
C LEU A 586 -27.79 -18.27 -6.58
N ASP A 587 -27.65 -18.13 -5.26
CA ASP A 587 -27.16 -19.19 -4.40
C ASP A 587 -28.10 -20.40 -4.38
N LYS A 588 -27.53 -21.56 -4.64
CA LYS A 588 -28.23 -22.85 -4.58
C LYS A 588 -28.11 -23.52 -3.20
N LEU A 589 -27.48 -22.84 -2.24
CA LEU A 589 -27.20 -23.30 -0.88
C LEU A 589 -26.47 -24.65 -0.85
N ARG A 590 -25.40 -24.74 -1.65
CA ARG A 590 -24.51 -25.90 -1.70
C ARG A 590 -23.11 -25.49 -1.26
N PRO A 591 -22.39 -26.37 -0.53
CA PRO A 591 -21.05 -26.07 -0.07
C PRO A 591 -20.11 -25.89 -1.27
N VAL A 592 -19.16 -24.97 -1.14
CA VAL A 592 -18.16 -24.70 -2.17
C VAL A 592 -17.04 -25.75 -2.08
N SER A 593 -16.91 -26.60 -3.11
CA SER A 593 -15.90 -27.68 -3.15
C SER A 593 -14.45 -27.20 -3.12
N ASP A 594 -14.20 -25.99 -3.62
CA ASP A 594 -12.84 -25.50 -3.88
C ASP A 594 -12.15 -24.87 -2.66
N ILE A 595 -12.87 -24.69 -1.54
CA ILE A 595 -12.36 -24.10 -0.28
C ILE A 595 -11.95 -25.18 0.74
N GLY A 596 -12.02 -26.45 0.34
CA GLY A 596 -11.74 -27.65 1.14
C GLY A 596 -13.02 -28.41 1.47
N ASP A 597 -12.91 -29.74 1.57
CA ASP A 597 -14.04 -30.68 1.76
C ASP A 597 -14.85 -30.42 3.06
N ASP A 598 -14.30 -29.65 4.01
CA ASP A 598 -14.93 -29.30 5.29
C ASP A 598 -15.62 -27.92 5.30
N SER A 599 -15.62 -27.16 4.19
CA SER A 599 -16.22 -25.82 4.18
C SER A 599 -17.75 -25.89 4.16
N GLN A 600 -18.39 -25.60 5.29
CA GLN A 600 -19.86 -25.60 5.45
C GLN A 600 -20.51 -24.28 4.98
N ILE A 601 -19.86 -23.57 4.04
CA ILE A 601 -20.28 -22.26 3.51
C ILE A 601 -20.57 -22.34 2.01
N THR A 602 -21.42 -21.44 1.52
CA THR A 602 -21.90 -21.44 0.13
C THR A 602 -21.40 -20.21 -0.64
N SER A 603 -21.66 -20.16 -1.94
CA SER A 603 -21.11 -19.12 -2.83
C SER A 603 -21.50 -17.70 -2.42
N SER A 604 -22.71 -17.46 -1.90
CA SER A 604 -23.12 -16.10 -1.55
C SER A 604 -22.33 -15.51 -0.37
N ALA A 605 -21.90 -16.32 0.59
CA ALA A 605 -21.09 -15.87 1.72
C ALA A 605 -19.66 -15.49 1.27
N VAL A 606 -19.10 -16.30 0.36
CA VAL A 606 -17.80 -16.04 -0.27
C VAL A 606 -17.85 -14.76 -1.12
N ASP A 607 -18.86 -14.62 -1.97
CA ASP A 607 -19.03 -13.43 -2.79
C ASP A 607 -19.21 -12.16 -1.95
N THR A 608 -19.94 -12.25 -0.84
CA THR A 608 -20.18 -11.12 0.07
C THR A 608 -18.90 -10.69 0.79
N THR A 609 -18.13 -11.64 1.32
CA THR A 609 -16.84 -11.32 1.96
C THR A 609 -15.80 -10.79 0.97
N LEU A 610 -15.85 -11.23 -0.30
CA LEU A 610 -15.02 -10.67 -1.37
C LEU A 610 -15.37 -9.20 -1.68
N ILE A 611 -16.64 -8.82 -1.62
CA ILE A 611 -17.06 -7.40 -1.76
C ILE A 611 -16.41 -6.55 -0.67
N PHE A 612 -16.37 -7.03 0.57
CA PHE A 612 -15.72 -6.32 1.68
C PHE A 612 -14.22 -6.15 1.42
N HIS A 613 -13.57 -7.19 0.90
CA HIS A 613 -12.16 -7.12 0.53
C HIS A 613 -11.88 -6.12 -0.61
N GLN A 614 -12.78 -6.03 -1.60
CA GLN A 614 -12.64 -5.04 -2.68
C GLN A 614 -12.73 -3.60 -2.16
N ILE A 615 -13.60 -3.33 -1.19
CA ILE A 615 -13.70 -2.02 -0.53
C ILE A 615 -12.41 -1.70 0.25
N GLN A 616 -11.76 -2.69 0.85
CA GLN A 616 -10.44 -2.50 1.49
C GLN A 616 -9.35 -2.16 0.49
N ILE A 617 -9.26 -2.89 -0.63
CA ILE A 617 -8.28 -2.60 -1.68
C ILE A 617 -8.47 -1.16 -2.17
N PHE A 618 -9.72 -0.74 -2.37
CA PHE A 618 -10.04 0.63 -2.74
C PHE A 618 -9.53 1.65 -1.71
N TRP A 619 -9.82 1.45 -0.42
CA TRP A 619 -9.34 2.34 0.64
C TRP A 619 -7.81 2.46 0.64
N ASN A 620 -7.12 1.34 0.50
CA ASN A 620 -5.67 1.30 0.46
C ASN A 620 -5.11 2.02 -0.77
N GLN A 621 -5.76 1.90 -1.93
CA GLN A 621 -5.39 2.63 -3.16
C GLN A 621 -5.61 4.13 -3.04
N LEU A 622 -6.66 4.57 -2.32
CA LEU A 622 -6.90 5.98 -2.04
C LEU A 622 -5.71 6.57 -1.27
N SER A 623 -5.23 5.87 -0.23
CA SER A 623 -4.15 6.33 0.67
C SER A 623 -4.33 7.80 1.05
N TRP A 624 -5.51 8.12 1.59
CA TRP A 624 -5.90 9.50 1.89
C TRP A 624 -4.93 10.12 2.91
N PRO A 625 -4.35 11.30 2.64
CA PRO A 625 -3.27 11.85 3.46
C PRO A 625 -3.76 12.59 4.72
N GLU A 626 -5.00 13.11 4.70
CA GLU A 626 -5.56 13.89 5.80
C GLU A 626 -6.12 12.98 6.90
N VAL A 627 -5.65 13.16 8.14
CA VAL A 627 -5.99 12.29 9.26
C VAL A 627 -7.49 12.38 9.63
N GLU A 628 -8.03 13.59 9.74
CA GLU A 628 -9.44 13.81 10.12
C GLU A 628 -10.41 13.31 9.05
N GLY A 629 -10.14 13.64 7.78
CA GLY A 629 -10.89 13.12 6.64
C GLY A 629 -10.82 11.60 6.54
N SER A 630 -9.66 11.00 6.84
CA SER A 630 -9.51 9.54 6.83
C SER A 630 -10.37 8.85 7.86
N TYR A 631 -10.43 9.40 9.08
CA TYR A 631 -11.31 8.87 10.12
C TYR A 631 -12.79 8.95 9.70
N ALA A 632 -13.23 10.07 9.12
CA ALA A 632 -14.60 10.22 8.65
C ALA A 632 -14.96 9.20 7.56
N PHE A 633 -14.06 8.95 6.60
CA PHE A 633 -14.29 7.95 5.56
C PHE A 633 -14.24 6.52 6.08
N ILE A 634 -13.32 6.18 6.99
CA ILE A 634 -13.28 4.86 7.63
C ILE A 634 -14.56 4.60 8.43
N PHE A 635 -15.03 5.58 9.21
CA PHE A 635 -16.28 5.47 9.93
C PHE A 635 -17.43 5.18 8.97
N LYS A 636 -17.52 5.93 7.86
CA LYS A 636 -18.53 5.71 6.83
C LYS A 636 -18.44 4.31 6.21
N ILE A 637 -17.24 3.88 5.82
CA ILE A 637 -16.99 2.53 5.26
C ILE A 637 -17.45 1.46 6.24
N LEU A 638 -17.10 1.56 7.53
CA LEU A 638 -17.48 0.58 8.52
C LEU A 638 -18.99 0.56 8.77
N ASP A 639 -19.63 1.72 8.85
CA ASP A 639 -21.09 1.83 8.98
C ASP A 639 -21.80 1.20 7.76
N ASP A 640 -21.33 1.48 6.54
CA ASP A 640 -21.84 0.93 5.29
C ASP A 640 -21.64 -0.60 5.20
N LEU A 641 -20.50 -1.12 5.63
CA LEU A 641 -20.21 -2.55 5.70
C LEU A 641 -21.09 -3.25 6.77
N CYS A 642 -21.27 -2.63 7.94
CA CYS A 642 -22.18 -3.13 8.97
C CYS A 642 -23.61 -3.26 8.46
N LYS A 643 -24.11 -2.25 7.72
CA LYS A 643 -25.40 -2.32 7.04
C LYS A 643 -25.47 -3.44 6.01
N CYS A 644 -24.39 -3.69 5.26
CA CYS A 644 -24.32 -4.80 4.31
C CYS A 644 -24.42 -6.17 4.99
N VAL A 645 -23.78 -6.35 6.16
CA VAL A 645 -23.84 -7.59 6.94
C VAL A 645 -25.25 -7.83 7.49
N ILE A 646 -25.88 -6.80 8.06
CA ILE A 646 -27.27 -6.89 8.54
C ILE A 646 -28.21 -7.21 7.38
N TYR A 647 -28.04 -6.52 6.24
CA TYR A 647 -28.83 -6.76 5.05
C TYR A 647 -28.68 -8.19 4.52
N TYR A 648 -27.46 -8.75 4.53
CA TYR A 648 -27.21 -10.14 4.17
C TYR A 648 -27.96 -11.11 5.09
N ALA A 649 -27.90 -10.87 6.41
CA ALA A 649 -28.59 -11.69 7.39
C ALA A 649 -30.12 -11.65 7.20
N ASP A 650 -30.69 -10.49 6.89
CA ASP A 650 -32.12 -10.33 6.63
C ASP A 650 -32.60 -11.08 5.38
N ILE A 651 -31.91 -10.91 4.24
CA ILE A 651 -32.30 -11.59 2.99
C ILE A 651 -32.07 -13.10 3.08
N MET A 652 -31.02 -13.56 3.77
CA MET A 652 -30.75 -14.98 3.97
C MET A 652 -31.77 -15.60 4.92
N SER A 653 -32.15 -14.91 5.99
CA SER A 653 -33.24 -15.33 6.90
C SER A 653 -34.57 -15.50 6.15
N HIS A 654 -34.96 -14.53 5.33
CA HIS A 654 -36.18 -14.64 4.52
C HIS A 654 -36.11 -15.81 3.53
N ARG A 655 -34.94 -16.04 2.92
CA ARG A 655 -34.74 -17.16 2.01
C ARG A 655 -34.93 -18.51 2.70
N VAL A 656 -34.47 -18.64 3.94
CA VAL A 656 -34.67 -19.83 4.76
C VAL A 656 -36.14 -20.03 5.12
N GLU A 657 -36.86 -18.96 5.53
CA GLU A 657 -38.29 -19.04 5.83
C GLU A 657 -39.12 -19.58 4.67
N GLU A 658 -38.82 -19.18 3.43
CA GLU A 658 -39.48 -19.71 2.23
C GLU A 658 -39.25 -21.20 1.99
N ILE A 659 -38.10 -21.72 2.41
CA ILE A 659 -37.72 -23.14 2.29
C ILE A 659 -38.44 -23.95 3.37
N GLU A 660 -38.41 -23.47 4.61
CA GLU A 660 -38.97 -24.17 5.78
C GLU A 660 -40.51 -24.20 5.75
N ASN A 661 -41.17 -23.14 5.29
CA ASN A 661 -42.64 -23.10 5.15
C ASN A 661 -43.23 -24.12 4.15
N LYS A 662 -42.39 -24.78 3.35
CA LYS A 662 -42.81 -25.82 2.40
C LYS A 662 -42.79 -27.24 2.99
N GLN A 663 -42.33 -27.41 4.24
CA GLN A 663 -42.27 -28.71 4.89
C GLN A 663 -43.64 -29.15 5.46
N GLY A 664 -43.94 -30.46 5.37
CA GLY A 664 -45.20 -31.06 5.83
C GLY A 664 -45.25 -31.39 7.33
N GLU A 665 -46.19 -32.25 7.74
CA GLU A 665 -46.46 -32.60 9.16
C GLU A 665 -45.31 -33.29 9.93
N MET A 666 -44.24 -33.70 9.24
CA MET A 666 -43.04 -34.30 9.82
C MET A 666 -41.83 -33.42 9.47
N TYR A 667 -41.64 -32.37 10.27
CA TYR A 667 -40.53 -31.44 10.13
C TYR A 667 -39.17 -32.17 10.18
N GLN A 668 -38.26 -31.83 9.27
CA GLN A 668 -36.87 -32.32 9.29
C GLN A 668 -35.94 -31.18 8.94
N ILE A 669 -34.82 -31.10 9.66
CA ILE A 669 -33.84 -30.03 9.44
C ILE A 669 -33.25 -30.16 8.03
N SER A 670 -33.40 -29.11 7.23
CA SER A 670 -32.84 -29.03 5.87
C SER A 670 -31.34 -28.77 5.91
N ASP A 671 -30.60 -29.22 4.89
CA ASP A 671 -29.16 -28.90 4.79
C ASP A 671 -28.97 -27.41 4.49
N GLU A 672 -29.89 -26.86 3.69
CA GLU A 672 -29.97 -25.47 3.27
C GLU A 672 -30.05 -24.50 4.46
N LEU A 673 -30.84 -24.82 5.48
CA LEU A 673 -30.92 -24.07 6.74
C LEU A 673 -29.57 -24.02 7.46
N CYS A 674 -28.87 -25.15 7.55
CA CYS A 674 -27.57 -25.22 8.22
C CYS A 674 -26.53 -24.36 7.50
N TYR A 675 -26.48 -24.47 6.17
CA TYR A 675 -25.59 -23.65 5.36
C TYR A 675 -25.91 -22.15 5.46
N ALA A 676 -27.19 -21.78 5.47
CA ALA A 676 -27.61 -20.39 5.62
C ALA A 676 -27.15 -19.77 6.96
N ILE A 677 -27.25 -20.51 8.07
CA ILE A 677 -26.76 -20.05 9.38
C ILE A 677 -25.24 -19.88 9.36
N ASN A 678 -24.51 -20.87 8.85
CA ASN A 678 -23.05 -20.78 8.75
C ASN A 678 -22.61 -19.60 7.89
N ASN A 679 -23.32 -19.34 6.80
CA ASN A 679 -23.08 -18.20 5.92
C ASN A 679 -23.25 -16.86 6.64
N ILE A 680 -24.35 -16.70 7.38
CA ILE A 680 -24.64 -15.49 8.16
C ILE A 680 -23.51 -15.24 9.17
N GLU A 681 -23.12 -16.28 9.92
CA GLU A 681 -22.01 -16.18 10.87
C GLU A 681 -20.65 -15.93 10.17
N HIS A 682 -20.41 -16.53 9.01
CA HIS A 682 -19.18 -16.34 8.25
C HIS A 682 -19.03 -14.89 7.76
N VAL A 683 -20.10 -14.32 7.20
CA VAL A 683 -20.11 -12.92 6.75
C VAL A 683 -19.89 -11.96 7.92
N ALA A 684 -20.50 -12.23 9.09
CA ALA A 684 -20.26 -11.44 10.31
C ALA A 684 -18.81 -11.56 10.82
N ARG A 685 -18.24 -12.77 10.88
CA ARG A 685 -16.82 -12.98 11.23
C ARG A 685 -15.89 -12.28 10.24
N GLY A 686 -16.30 -12.16 8.98
CA GLY A 686 -15.60 -11.41 7.95
C GLY A 686 -15.36 -9.94 8.27
N MET A 687 -16.13 -9.33 9.20
CA MET A 687 -15.96 -7.95 9.65
C MET A 687 -14.80 -7.75 10.62
N VAL A 688 -14.45 -8.77 11.42
CA VAL A 688 -13.44 -8.64 12.49
C VAL A 688 -12.06 -8.27 11.93
N PRO A 689 -11.55 -8.90 10.86
CA PRO A 689 -10.25 -8.55 10.28
C PRO A 689 -10.25 -7.19 9.55
N ILE A 690 -11.42 -6.58 9.30
CA ILE A 690 -11.51 -5.34 8.51
C ILE A 690 -10.96 -4.15 9.27
N SER A 691 -11.20 -4.08 10.57
CA SER A 691 -10.69 -3.03 11.44
C SER A 691 -9.16 -2.97 11.42
N GLU A 692 -8.50 -4.13 11.47
CA GLU A 692 -7.04 -4.24 11.40
C GLU A 692 -6.51 -3.84 10.02
N ARG A 693 -7.16 -4.30 8.95
CA ARG A 693 -6.73 -4.06 7.56
C ARG A 693 -6.91 -2.62 7.08
N LEU A 694 -7.82 -1.86 7.67
CA LEU A 694 -8.02 -0.43 7.37
C LEU A 694 -6.98 0.48 8.10
N GLU A 695 -6.01 -0.10 8.80
CA GLU A 695 -4.99 0.61 9.59
C GLU A 695 -5.59 1.58 10.63
N MET A 696 -6.77 1.27 11.18
CA MET A 696 -7.49 2.17 12.09
C MET A 696 -6.66 2.60 13.30
N GLU A 697 -5.90 1.67 13.88
CA GLU A 697 -5.01 1.93 15.01
C GLU A 697 -3.99 3.03 14.71
N LYS A 698 -3.43 3.02 13.50
CA LYS A 698 -2.43 4.00 13.07
C LYS A 698 -3.04 5.40 13.01
N ILE A 699 -4.24 5.52 12.42
CA ILE A 699 -4.94 6.81 12.28
C ILE A 699 -5.42 7.33 13.63
N LEU A 700 -5.94 6.45 14.49
CA LEU A 700 -6.34 6.81 15.85
C LEU A 700 -5.15 7.27 16.71
N ASN A 701 -3.97 6.66 16.53
CA ASN A 701 -2.74 7.13 17.19
C ASN A 701 -2.31 8.51 16.68
N GLN A 702 -2.38 8.76 15.38
CA GLN A 702 -2.11 10.09 14.80
C GLN A 702 -3.11 11.15 15.29
N LEU A 703 -4.40 10.81 15.40
CA LEU A 703 -5.42 11.69 16.00
C LEU A 703 -5.14 11.97 17.48
N ALA A 704 -4.63 10.99 18.23
CA ALA A 704 -4.29 11.16 19.64
C ALA A 704 -3.13 12.16 19.84
N GLU A 705 -2.19 12.19 18.89
CA GLU A 705 -1.08 13.16 18.87
C GLU A 705 -1.56 14.57 18.54
N MET A 706 -2.52 14.73 17.62
CA MET A 706 -3.04 16.03 17.20
C MET A 706 -4.06 16.63 18.19
N ASN A 707 -5.07 15.84 18.58
CA ASN A 707 -6.28 16.31 19.27
C ASN A 707 -6.41 15.74 20.70
N GLY A 708 -5.35 15.10 21.21
CA GLY A 708 -5.27 14.54 22.56
C GLY A 708 -5.82 13.11 22.68
N LYS A 709 -5.31 12.38 23.69
CA LYS A 709 -5.61 10.95 23.92
C LYS A 709 -7.08 10.65 24.21
N GLU A 710 -7.81 11.60 24.80
CA GLU A 710 -9.24 11.42 25.14
C GLU A 710 -10.12 11.39 23.89
N SER A 711 -9.87 12.28 22.92
CA SER A 711 -10.59 12.35 21.65
C SER A 711 -10.43 11.07 20.84
N ALA A 712 -9.19 10.56 20.71
CA ALA A 712 -8.93 9.31 20.02
C ALA A 712 -9.55 8.09 20.72
N SER A 713 -9.58 8.08 22.06
CA SER A 713 -10.27 7.04 22.85
C SER A 713 -11.77 7.06 22.62
N HIS A 714 -12.38 8.24 22.49
CA HIS A 714 -13.79 8.38 22.15
C HIS A 714 -14.08 7.85 20.74
N CYS A 715 -13.31 8.27 19.73
CA CYS A 715 -13.41 7.78 18.35
C CYS A 715 -13.32 6.25 18.26
N ARG A 716 -12.37 5.66 18.98
CA ARG A 716 -12.21 4.20 19.08
C ARG A 716 -13.45 3.51 19.65
N LYS A 717 -14.02 4.06 20.73
CA LYS A 717 -15.24 3.52 21.33
C LYS A 717 -16.42 3.60 20.37
N THR A 718 -16.58 4.71 19.66
CA THR A 718 -17.66 4.88 18.69
C THR A 718 -17.59 3.84 17.57
N LEU A 719 -16.39 3.61 17.01
CA LEU A 719 -16.18 2.59 15.98
C LEU A 719 -16.46 1.16 16.50
N ALA A 720 -16.00 0.84 17.71
CA ALA A 720 -16.28 -0.45 18.33
C ALA A 720 -17.78 -0.66 18.53
N VAL A 721 -18.50 0.36 19.03
CA VAL A 721 -19.96 0.30 19.21
C VAL A 721 -20.70 0.02 17.89
N VAL A 722 -20.30 0.65 16.78
CA VAL A 722 -20.94 0.38 15.47
C VAL A 722 -20.77 -1.08 15.05
N MET A 723 -19.57 -1.64 15.22
CA MET A 723 -19.28 -3.03 14.88
C MET A 723 -19.98 -4.01 15.83
N ASP A 724 -19.97 -3.74 17.13
CA ASP A 724 -20.62 -4.56 18.15
C ASP A 724 -22.13 -4.61 17.93
N ASN A 725 -22.76 -3.47 17.60
CA ASN A 725 -24.19 -3.40 17.28
C ASN A 725 -24.56 -4.26 16.07
N ALA A 726 -23.72 -4.27 15.02
CA ALA A 726 -23.95 -5.10 13.84
C ALA A 726 -23.80 -6.58 14.15
N ASN A 727 -22.77 -6.95 14.93
CA ASN A 727 -22.57 -8.32 15.37
C ASN A 727 -23.71 -8.81 16.27
N GLU A 728 -24.18 -7.99 17.20
CA GLU A 728 -25.34 -8.29 18.05
C GLU A 728 -26.61 -8.49 17.20
N ASN A 729 -26.84 -7.64 16.19
CA ASN A 729 -27.98 -7.78 15.28
C ASN A 729 -27.94 -9.13 14.53
N VAL A 730 -26.78 -9.51 14.00
CA VAL A 730 -26.60 -10.82 13.33
C VAL A 730 -26.80 -11.99 14.30
N MET A 731 -26.29 -11.87 15.52
CA MET A 731 -26.46 -12.91 16.55
C MET A 731 -27.93 -13.07 16.93
N ASN A 732 -28.65 -11.96 17.10
CA ASN A 732 -30.09 -11.96 17.33
C ASN A 732 -30.85 -12.59 16.16
N LYS A 733 -30.45 -12.29 14.92
CA LYS A 733 -31.07 -12.87 13.72
C LYS A 733 -30.82 -14.37 13.62
N THR A 734 -29.60 -14.81 13.91
CA THR A 734 -29.23 -16.23 13.96
C THR A 734 -30.04 -16.96 15.02
N TYR A 735 -30.18 -16.37 16.21
CA TYR A 735 -31.01 -16.89 17.29
C TYR A 735 -32.50 -16.95 16.89
N GLU A 736 -33.01 -15.95 16.18
CA GLU A 736 -34.39 -15.92 15.66
C GLU A 736 -34.65 -17.11 14.72
N ILE A 737 -33.74 -17.37 13.77
CA ILE A 737 -33.83 -18.51 12.84
C ILE A 737 -33.77 -19.82 13.61
N LEU A 738 -32.79 -20.00 14.50
CA LEU A 738 -32.64 -21.21 15.32
C LEU A 738 -33.84 -21.46 16.24
N SER A 739 -34.45 -20.40 16.78
CA SER A 739 -35.65 -20.50 17.59
C SER A 739 -36.85 -21.02 16.81
N LYS A 740 -36.98 -20.63 15.52
CA LYS A 740 -38.02 -21.15 14.62
C LYS A 740 -37.85 -22.65 14.36
N VAL A 741 -36.61 -23.14 14.22
CA VAL A 741 -36.32 -24.58 14.11
C VAL A 741 -36.88 -25.34 15.30
N GLY A 742 -36.57 -24.86 16.51
CA GLY A 742 -37.07 -25.44 17.75
C GLY A 742 -38.60 -25.43 17.85
N LEU A 743 -39.24 -24.32 17.44
CA LEU A 743 -40.70 -24.20 17.38
C LEU A 743 -41.35 -25.18 16.41
N HIS A 744 -40.75 -25.41 15.23
CA HIS A 744 -41.26 -26.39 14.25
C HIS A 744 -41.04 -27.83 14.70
N MET A 745 -40.01 -28.10 15.52
CA MET A 745 -39.77 -29.42 16.11
C MET A 745 -40.72 -29.73 17.28
N GLU A 746 -41.19 -28.72 18.03
CA GLU A 746 -42.03 -28.91 19.23
C GLU A 746 -43.29 -29.78 18.99
N PRO A 747 -44.11 -29.56 17.93
CA PRO A 747 -45.30 -30.39 17.67
C PRO A 747 -44.96 -31.85 17.37
N VAL A 748 -43.85 -32.10 16.66
CA VAL A 748 -43.40 -33.46 16.32
C VAL A 748 -42.94 -34.18 17.59
N ILE A 749 -42.16 -33.48 18.43
CA ILE A 749 -41.71 -33.99 19.73
C ILE A 749 -42.92 -34.29 20.63
N TYR A 750 -43.87 -33.37 20.73
CA TYR A 750 -45.10 -33.56 21.52
C TYR A 750 -45.90 -34.78 21.05
N ARG A 751 -46.09 -34.95 19.73
CA ARG A 751 -46.82 -36.10 19.19
C ARG A 751 -46.11 -37.41 19.51
N MET A 752 -44.79 -37.49 19.32
CA MET A 752 -44.00 -38.69 19.62
C MET A 752 -43.96 -39.01 21.12
N LEU A 753 -43.89 -37.99 21.98
CA LEU A 753 -44.00 -38.14 23.43
C LEU A 753 -45.36 -38.73 23.82
N LEU A 754 -46.45 -38.20 23.25
CA LEU A 754 -47.80 -38.71 23.53
C LEU A 754 -47.95 -40.16 23.06
N GLU A 755 -47.54 -40.48 21.83
CA GLU A 755 -47.55 -41.85 21.30
C GLU A 755 -46.76 -42.80 22.19
N GLY A 756 -45.58 -42.40 22.66
CA GLY A 756 -44.74 -43.26 23.50
C GLY A 756 -45.29 -43.51 24.91
N VAL A 757 -46.09 -42.60 25.46
CA VAL A 757 -46.73 -42.79 26.78
C VAL A 757 -48.00 -43.65 26.68
N GLU A 758 -48.64 -43.68 25.50
CA GLU A 758 -49.84 -44.46 25.22
C GLU A 758 -49.56 -45.93 24.85
N VAL A 759 -48.37 -46.25 24.34
CA VAL A 759 -47.96 -47.63 24.02
C VAL A 759 -47.57 -48.39 25.30
N GLU A 760 -48.05 -49.63 25.46
CA GLU A 760 -47.73 -50.48 26.63
C GLU A 760 -46.26 -50.94 26.66
N ASN A 761 -45.59 -50.95 25.50
CA ASN A 761 -44.17 -51.28 25.37
C ASN A 761 -43.30 -50.02 25.42
N GLU A 762 -42.73 -49.73 26.60
CA GLU A 762 -41.97 -48.51 26.90
C GLU A 762 -40.80 -48.26 25.92
N ASP A 763 -40.19 -49.33 25.39
CA ASP A 763 -39.02 -49.25 24.52
C ASP A 763 -39.33 -48.74 23.10
N GLU A 764 -40.54 -48.97 22.57
CA GLU A 764 -40.83 -48.71 21.15
C GLU A 764 -41.09 -47.21 20.87
N GLY A 765 -41.84 -46.54 21.73
CA GLY A 765 -42.17 -45.12 21.60
C GLY A 765 -40.97 -44.22 21.85
N VAL A 766 -40.18 -44.55 22.88
CA VAL A 766 -38.96 -43.82 23.23
C VAL A 766 -37.89 -43.97 22.14
N SER A 767 -37.73 -45.17 21.58
CA SER A 767 -36.79 -45.40 20.47
C SER A 767 -37.09 -44.55 19.25
N LYS A 768 -38.37 -44.29 18.93
CA LYS A 768 -38.77 -43.44 17.80
C LYS A 768 -38.38 -41.97 18.02
N LEU A 769 -38.62 -41.43 19.21
CA LEU A 769 -38.24 -40.06 19.56
C LEU A 769 -36.72 -39.87 19.58
N CYS A 770 -35.98 -40.78 20.24
CA CYS A 770 -34.52 -40.73 20.28
C CYS A 770 -33.91 -40.83 18.87
N LYS A 771 -34.41 -41.73 18.00
CA LYS A 771 -33.95 -41.82 16.60
C LYS A 771 -34.22 -40.54 15.80
N TYR A 772 -35.36 -39.90 16.03
CA TYR A 772 -35.69 -38.63 15.38
C TYR A 772 -34.76 -37.51 15.85
N LEU A 773 -34.53 -37.40 17.17
CA LEU A 773 -33.61 -36.41 17.74
C LEU A 773 -32.17 -36.67 17.30
N ASP A 774 -31.68 -37.91 17.38
CA ASP A 774 -30.35 -38.30 16.91
C ASP A 774 -30.13 -37.92 15.46
N LYS A 775 -31.07 -38.27 14.57
CA LYS A 775 -30.95 -37.95 13.14
C LYS A 775 -30.81 -36.44 12.91
N ASN A 776 -31.60 -35.62 13.59
CA ASN A 776 -31.57 -34.17 13.42
C ASN A 776 -30.35 -33.53 14.11
N LEU A 777 -29.96 -33.99 15.30
CA LEU A 777 -28.80 -33.47 16.04
C LEU A 777 -27.47 -33.87 15.40
N ILE A 778 -27.34 -35.09 14.87
CA ILE A 778 -26.16 -35.50 14.07
C ILE A 778 -26.04 -34.59 12.85
N LYS A 779 -27.16 -34.35 12.15
CA LYS A 779 -27.16 -33.46 10.99
C LYS A 779 -26.74 -32.04 11.36
N LEU A 780 -27.28 -31.48 12.44
CA LEU A 780 -26.89 -30.16 12.94
C LEU A 780 -25.42 -30.11 13.35
N ARG A 781 -24.92 -31.12 14.07
CA ARG A 781 -23.51 -31.19 14.50
C ARG A 781 -22.54 -31.30 13.32
N ASP A 782 -22.89 -32.11 12.33
CA ASP A 782 -22.02 -32.38 11.18
C ASP A 782 -22.02 -31.21 10.18
N LYS A 783 -23.03 -30.33 10.23
CA LYS A 783 -23.25 -29.25 9.25
C LYS A 783 -23.16 -27.84 9.81
N LEU A 784 -23.48 -27.57 11.07
CA LEU A 784 -23.34 -26.26 11.69
C LEU A 784 -21.94 -26.04 12.28
N THR A 785 -21.59 -24.78 12.50
CA THR A 785 -20.48 -24.41 13.39
C THR A 785 -20.73 -24.88 14.82
N GLN A 786 -19.67 -25.06 15.61
CA GLN A 786 -19.77 -25.44 17.03
C GLN A 786 -20.66 -24.47 17.82
N ASP A 787 -20.47 -23.15 17.63
CA ASP A 787 -21.26 -22.11 18.30
C ASP A 787 -22.74 -22.14 17.88
N GLY A 788 -23.03 -22.38 16.60
CA GLY A 788 -24.39 -22.58 16.12
C GLY A 788 -25.04 -23.84 16.69
N PHE A 789 -24.27 -24.94 16.79
CA PHE A 789 -24.71 -26.20 17.38
C PHE A 789 -25.04 -26.04 18.87
N ASP A 790 -24.16 -25.41 19.65
CA ASP A 790 -24.35 -25.23 21.09
C ASP A 790 -25.63 -24.44 21.38
N LYS A 791 -25.90 -23.38 20.60
CA LYS A 791 -27.14 -22.58 20.72
C LYS A 791 -28.38 -23.39 20.36
N VAL A 792 -28.39 -24.08 19.21
CA VAL A 792 -29.56 -24.85 18.78
C VAL A 792 -29.83 -26.05 19.67
N PHE A 793 -28.78 -26.66 20.24
CA PHE A 793 -28.89 -27.77 21.18
C PHE A 793 -29.68 -27.36 22.42
N ILE A 794 -29.36 -26.19 23.00
CA ILE A 794 -30.11 -25.61 24.14
C ILE A 794 -31.55 -25.32 23.73
N ILE A 795 -31.77 -24.68 22.57
CA ILE A 795 -33.12 -24.36 22.07
C ILE A 795 -33.96 -25.64 21.89
N ILE A 796 -33.41 -26.71 21.33
CA ILE A 796 -34.12 -27.98 21.14
C ILE A 796 -34.47 -28.60 22.50
N TRP A 797 -33.57 -28.57 23.48
CA TRP A 797 -33.84 -29.05 24.84
C TRP A 797 -34.96 -28.25 25.53
N GLU A 798 -34.94 -26.93 25.42
CA GLU A 798 -36.00 -26.07 25.96
C GLU A 798 -37.36 -26.39 25.33
N ASN A 799 -37.42 -26.57 24.01
CA ASN A 799 -38.66 -26.94 23.32
C ASN A 799 -39.15 -28.35 23.68
N ALA A 800 -38.24 -29.32 23.84
CA ALA A 800 -38.58 -30.65 24.32
C ALA A 800 -39.14 -30.63 25.76
N SER A 801 -38.53 -29.84 26.63
CA SER A 801 -38.99 -29.61 28.01
C SER A 801 -40.36 -28.94 28.03
N ARG A 802 -40.58 -27.97 27.14
CA ARG A 802 -41.87 -27.30 26.96
C ARG A 802 -42.96 -28.25 26.48
N ALA A 803 -42.66 -29.10 25.50
CA ALA A 803 -43.56 -30.14 25.02
C ALA A 803 -43.96 -31.10 26.15
N LEU A 804 -43.00 -31.54 26.97
CA LEU A 804 -43.25 -32.37 28.16
C LEU A 804 -44.16 -31.67 29.18
N ARG A 805 -43.88 -30.39 29.48
CA ARG A 805 -44.70 -29.59 30.39
C ARG A 805 -46.13 -29.46 29.88
N ASN A 806 -46.30 -29.16 28.60
CA ASN A 806 -47.61 -29.06 27.96
C ASN A 806 -48.33 -30.42 28.00
N LEU A 807 -47.62 -31.52 27.71
CA LEU A 807 -48.18 -32.88 27.78
C LEU A 807 -48.70 -33.20 29.18
N ILE A 808 -47.95 -32.87 30.22
CA ILE A 808 -48.37 -33.10 31.61
C ILE A 808 -49.57 -32.23 31.95
N ARG A 809 -49.51 -30.91 31.72
CA ARG A 809 -50.62 -29.98 32.05
C ARG A 809 -51.92 -30.39 31.37
N THR A 810 -51.89 -30.65 30.06
CA THR A 810 -53.08 -31.10 29.31
C THR A 810 -53.62 -32.43 29.83
N ASN A 811 -52.78 -33.34 30.32
CA ASN A 811 -53.23 -34.63 30.84
C ASN A 811 -53.60 -34.63 32.33
N VAL A 812 -53.12 -33.64 33.11
CA VAL A 812 -53.63 -33.33 34.45
C VAL A 812 -55.10 -32.90 34.37
N GLU A 813 -55.43 -32.01 33.43
CA GLU A 813 -56.82 -31.59 33.18
C GLU A 813 -57.72 -32.77 32.78
N LYS A 814 -57.18 -33.71 31.99
CA LYS A 814 -57.87 -34.95 31.58
C LYS A 814 -57.97 -36.02 32.68
N ARG A 815 -57.48 -35.74 33.90
CA ARG A 815 -57.57 -36.62 35.09
C ARG A 815 -57.03 -38.04 34.88
N ARG A 816 -55.91 -38.17 34.16
CA ARG A 816 -55.24 -39.46 33.89
C ARG A 816 -54.76 -40.14 35.21
N PRO A 817 -54.60 -41.49 35.22
CA PRO A 817 -54.15 -42.22 36.40
C PRO A 817 -52.64 -42.01 36.70
N PRO A 818 -52.16 -42.33 37.91
CA PRO A 818 -50.75 -42.11 38.32
C PRO A 818 -49.75 -42.87 37.45
N SER A 819 -50.12 -44.05 36.95
CA SER A 819 -49.28 -44.87 36.06
C SER A 819 -48.93 -44.15 34.75
N PHE A 820 -49.81 -43.27 34.26
CA PHE A 820 -49.53 -42.43 33.09
C PHE A 820 -48.42 -41.41 33.37
N PHE A 821 -48.47 -40.73 34.52
CA PHE A 821 -47.45 -39.76 34.93
C PHE A 821 -46.12 -40.45 35.28
N GLN A 822 -46.16 -41.68 35.79
CA GLN A 822 -44.95 -42.49 36.00
C GLN A 822 -44.28 -42.87 34.68
N ARG A 823 -45.05 -43.18 33.63
CA ARG A 823 -44.48 -43.40 32.28
C ARG A 823 -43.86 -42.12 31.70
N ILE A 824 -44.49 -40.97 31.92
CA ILE A 824 -43.89 -39.67 31.55
C ILE A 824 -42.58 -39.42 32.32
N HIS A 825 -42.52 -39.79 33.60
CA HIS A 825 -41.29 -39.70 34.39
C HIS A 825 -40.17 -40.55 33.79
N ASN A 826 -40.45 -41.81 33.43
CA ASN A 826 -39.46 -42.68 32.80
C ASN A 826 -38.97 -42.08 31.47
N MET A 827 -39.89 -41.55 30.66
CA MET A 827 -39.54 -40.89 29.40
C MET A 827 -38.72 -39.61 29.59
N LEU A 828 -39.03 -38.82 30.62
CA LEU A 828 -38.22 -37.66 31.03
C LEU A 828 -36.80 -38.09 31.38
N GLN A 829 -36.62 -39.17 32.16
CA GLN A 829 -35.28 -39.66 32.53
C GLN A 829 -34.47 -40.12 31.32
N ILE A 830 -35.12 -40.75 30.33
CA ILE A 830 -34.43 -41.19 29.11
C ILE A 830 -34.01 -39.99 28.25
N LEU A 831 -34.91 -39.02 28.05
CA LEU A 831 -34.56 -37.76 27.37
C LEU A 831 -33.49 -36.98 28.13
N PHE A 832 -33.55 -37.00 29.46
CA PHE A 832 -32.56 -36.38 30.32
C PHE A 832 -31.17 -36.98 30.08
N ASN A 833 -31.05 -38.31 30.12
CA ASN A 833 -29.80 -39.03 29.82
C ASN A 833 -29.33 -38.85 28.37
N PHE A 834 -30.25 -38.63 27.44
CA PHE A 834 -29.93 -38.38 26.03
C PHE A 834 -29.24 -37.03 25.81
N PHE A 835 -29.77 -35.95 26.41
CA PHE A 835 -29.16 -34.61 26.29
C PHE A 835 -27.98 -34.40 27.25
N TYR A 836 -27.94 -35.13 28.37
CA TYR A 836 -26.92 -34.99 29.42
C TYR A 836 -26.41 -36.35 29.92
N PRO A 837 -25.59 -37.06 29.13
CA PRO A 837 -25.11 -38.41 29.46
C PRO A 837 -24.16 -38.47 30.67
N ASP A 838 -23.42 -37.39 30.96
CA ASP A 838 -22.46 -37.29 32.07
C ASP A 838 -23.11 -36.85 33.41
N GLY A 839 -24.42 -36.68 33.43
CA GLY A 839 -25.17 -36.18 34.59
C GLY A 839 -25.18 -34.64 34.71
N ILE A 840 -26.04 -34.13 35.59
CA ILE A 840 -26.27 -32.69 35.79
C ILE A 840 -25.16 -32.10 36.67
N SER A 841 -24.58 -30.95 36.28
CA SER A 841 -24.04 -30.01 37.25
C SER A 841 -25.21 -29.31 37.96
N GLU A 842 -25.22 -29.16 39.30
CA GLU A 842 -26.34 -28.52 40.03
C GLU A 842 -26.84 -27.20 39.40
N VAL A 843 -26.00 -26.50 38.63
CA VAL A 843 -26.27 -25.26 37.89
C VAL A 843 -27.32 -25.39 36.77
N ASP A 844 -27.36 -26.51 36.04
CA ASP A 844 -28.25 -26.68 34.86
C ASP A 844 -29.69 -27.04 35.26
N SER A 845 -29.85 -27.77 36.37
CA SER A 845 -31.16 -28.06 36.98
C SER A 845 -31.87 -26.79 37.49
N VAL A 846 -31.11 -25.71 37.74
CA VAL A 846 -31.60 -24.43 38.25
C VAL A 846 -32.04 -23.49 37.13
N HIS A 847 -31.60 -23.69 35.88
CA HIS A 847 -31.89 -22.75 34.79
C HIS A 847 -33.14 -23.12 33.97
N ASN A 848 -33.50 -24.40 33.85
CA ASN A 848 -34.71 -24.78 33.13
C ASN A 848 -35.92 -24.87 34.08
N ALA A 849 -36.67 -23.76 34.19
CA ALA A 849 -37.89 -23.69 34.99
C ALA A 849 -38.93 -24.76 34.62
N ASP A 850 -38.96 -25.15 33.33
CA ASP A 850 -39.92 -26.13 32.82
C ASP A 850 -39.62 -27.53 33.34
N VAL A 851 -38.34 -27.90 33.43
CA VAL A 851 -37.93 -29.21 33.98
C VAL A 851 -38.28 -29.34 35.45
N ARG A 852 -38.06 -28.27 36.25
CA ARG A 852 -38.45 -28.26 37.67
C ARG A 852 -39.95 -28.40 37.84
N GLU A 853 -40.73 -27.63 37.08
CA GLU A 853 -42.18 -27.72 37.12
C GLU A 853 -42.69 -29.10 36.70
N VAL A 854 -42.13 -29.66 35.62
CA VAL A 854 -42.41 -31.02 35.15
C VAL A 854 -42.17 -32.05 36.26
N GLN A 855 -41.02 -31.98 36.95
CA GLN A 855 -40.70 -32.89 38.05
C GLN A 855 -41.66 -32.74 39.24
N ASP A 856 -42.03 -31.51 39.62
CA ASP A 856 -42.97 -31.26 40.72
C ASP A 856 -44.40 -31.74 40.39
N LEU A 857 -44.87 -31.50 39.16
CA LEU A 857 -46.16 -31.99 38.68
C LEU A 857 -46.20 -33.51 38.62
N ILE A 858 -45.13 -34.16 38.14
CA ILE A 858 -45.00 -35.62 38.16
C ILE A 858 -45.01 -36.15 39.59
N ARG A 859 -44.25 -35.55 40.52
CA ARG A 859 -44.21 -35.97 41.92
C ARG A 859 -45.56 -35.86 42.61
N LEU A 860 -46.37 -34.87 42.22
CA LEU A 860 -47.71 -34.66 42.76
C LEU A 860 -48.73 -35.63 42.13
N HIS A 861 -48.83 -35.65 40.80
CA HIS A 861 -49.85 -36.42 40.09
C HIS A 861 -49.52 -37.91 39.93
N GLY A 862 -48.23 -38.27 39.95
CA GLY A 862 -47.72 -39.64 39.93
C GLY A 862 -47.66 -40.34 41.31
N ALA A 863 -47.83 -39.61 42.42
CA ALA A 863 -47.84 -40.21 43.77
C ALA A 863 -49.03 -41.16 43.98
N SER A 864 -48.88 -42.20 44.81
CA SER A 864 -50.01 -43.05 45.19
C SER A 864 -51.05 -42.26 46.02
N THR A 865 -52.27 -42.78 46.14
CA THR A 865 -53.31 -42.13 46.96
C THR A 865 -52.93 -42.12 48.43
N ALA A 866 -52.35 -43.21 48.96
CA ALA A 866 -51.77 -43.25 50.31
C ALA A 866 -50.67 -42.20 50.52
N ASP A 867 -49.75 -42.04 49.57
CA ASP A 867 -48.66 -41.05 49.67
C ASP A 867 -49.20 -39.61 49.68
N LEU A 868 -50.20 -39.31 48.86
CA LEU A 868 -50.83 -37.98 48.85
C LEU A 868 -51.55 -37.68 50.17
N ILE A 869 -52.27 -38.66 50.72
CA ILE A 869 -52.93 -38.54 52.02
C ILE A 869 -51.91 -38.33 53.13
N LEU A 870 -50.79 -39.09 53.11
CA LEU A 870 -49.71 -38.95 54.07
C LEU A 870 -49.05 -37.57 53.97
N LYS A 871 -48.68 -37.11 52.76
CA LYS A 871 -48.07 -35.79 52.52
C LYS A 871 -48.99 -34.65 52.96
N TYR A 872 -50.29 -34.73 52.66
CA TYR A 872 -51.27 -33.77 53.16
C TYR A 872 -51.30 -33.75 54.69
N THR A 873 -51.30 -34.91 55.33
CA THR A 873 -51.33 -35.02 56.79
C THR A 873 -50.04 -34.51 57.44
N GLN A 874 -48.88 -34.76 56.82
CA GLN A 874 -47.59 -34.20 57.22
C GLN A 874 -47.57 -32.67 57.11
N GLU A 875 -48.15 -32.11 56.03
CA GLU A 875 -48.29 -30.67 55.88
C GLU A 875 -49.15 -30.08 57.02
N ARG A 876 -50.26 -30.74 57.37
CA ARG A 876 -51.11 -30.33 58.50
C ARG A 876 -50.40 -30.45 59.85
N LEU A 877 -49.62 -31.51 60.07
CA LEU A 877 -48.76 -31.68 61.26
C LEU A 877 -47.72 -30.55 61.37
N ARG A 878 -47.09 -30.18 60.25
CA ARG A 878 -46.12 -29.06 60.21
C ARG A 878 -46.79 -27.73 60.52
N LEU A 879 -47.99 -27.47 59.98
CA LEU A 879 -48.76 -26.26 60.28
C LEU A 879 -49.16 -26.21 61.77
N GLN A 880 -49.56 -27.34 62.35
CA GLN A 880 -49.82 -27.46 63.80
C GLN A 880 -48.57 -27.09 64.62
N GLY A 881 -47.38 -27.56 64.23
CA GLY A 881 -46.12 -27.25 64.92
C GLY A 881 -45.75 -25.76 64.94
N LYS A 882 -46.30 -24.94 64.04
CA LYS A 882 -46.08 -23.48 64.02
C LYS A 882 -46.95 -22.72 65.01
N ILE A 883 -48.03 -23.34 65.51
CA ILE A 883 -48.96 -22.70 66.44
C ILE A 883 -48.34 -22.75 67.85
N LYS A 884 -47.96 -21.59 68.37
CA LYS A 884 -47.55 -21.49 69.78
C LYS A 884 -48.75 -21.77 70.68
N MET A 885 -48.55 -22.49 71.77
CA MET A 885 -49.63 -22.88 72.71
C MET A 885 -50.44 -21.69 73.24
N ARG A 886 -49.83 -20.51 73.35
CA ARG A 886 -50.50 -19.24 73.71
C ARG A 886 -51.51 -18.73 72.68
N ASN A 887 -51.47 -19.23 71.45
CA ASN A 887 -52.32 -18.87 70.31
C ASN A 887 -53.23 -20.04 69.88
N ALA A 888 -53.47 -21.01 70.78
CA ALA A 888 -54.31 -22.18 70.51
C ALA A 888 -55.80 -21.83 70.66
N ASP A 889 -56.31 -20.95 69.79
CA ASP A 889 -57.64 -20.34 69.92
C ASP A 889 -58.80 -21.36 69.86
N ASN A 890 -58.57 -22.54 69.27
CA ASN A 890 -59.58 -23.60 69.16
C ASN A 890 -59.45 -24.67 70.27
N GLY A 891 -58.58 -24.41 71.25
CA GLY A 891 -58.29 -25.30 72.37
C GLY A 891 -57.06 -26.16 72.13
N GLN A 892 -56.84 -27.12 73.03
CA GLN A 892 -55.70 -28.04 73.02
C GLN A 892 -56.10 -29.42 73.54
N LEU A 893 -55.46 -30.46 73.00
CA LEU A 893 -55.57 -31.84 73.44
C LEU A 893 -54.34 -32.22 74.27
N THR A 894 -54.57 -32.76 75.47
CA THR A 894 -53.51 -33.30 76.33
C THR A 894 -53.57 -34.82 76.30
N LEU A 895 -52.45 -35.46 76.00
CA LEU A 895 -52.35 -36.92 75.90
C LEU A 895 -50.99 -37.45 76.38
N ARG A 896 -50.90 -38.76 76.56
CA ARG A 896 -49.62 -39.50 76.67
C ARG A 896 -49.62 -40.63 75.66
N ALA A 897 -48.46 -40.91 75.07
CA ALA A 897 -48.32 -42.01 74.12
C ALA A 897 -46.99 -42.73 74.33
N THR A 898 -47.01 -44.06 74.22
CA THR A 898 -45.79 -44.88 74.19
C THR A 898 -46.01 -46.17 73.42
N TYR A 899 -44.97 -46.64 72.73
CA TYR A 899 -44.98 -47.95 72.10
C TYR A 899 -44.41 -48.99 73.06
N CYS A 900 -45.20 -50.02 73.39
CA CYS A 900 -44.82 -51.13 74.26
C CYS A 900 -44.23 -52.24 73.39
N GLU A 901 -42.90 -52.41 73.41
CA GLU A 901 -42.19 -53.28 72.47
C GLU A 901 -42.50 -54.77 72.71
N ASP A 902 -42.54 -55.20 73.98
CA ASP A 902 -42.83 -56.58 74.38
C ASP A 902 -44.30 -56.97 74.12
N GLN A 903 -45.22 -56.02 74.15
CA GLN A 903 -46.64 -56.23 73.83
C GLN A 903 -47.00 -55.91 72.37
N LYS A 904 -46.02 -55.45 71.56
CA LYS A 904 -46.22 -54.97 70.17
C LYS A 904 -47.45 -54.06 70.03
N SER A 905 -47.61 -53.13 70.97
CA SER A 905 -48.81 -52.31 71.08
C SER A 905 -48.48 -50.87 71.45
N LEU A 906 -48.96 -49.93 70.64
CA LEU A 906 -48.98 -48.51 70.95
C LEU A 906 -50.08 -48.21 71.97
N ARG A 907 -49.72 -47.65 73.12
CA ARG A 907 -50.65 -47.23 74.17
C ARG A 907 -50.80 -45.71 74.12
N VAL A 908 -52.02 -45.23 73.89
CA VAL A 908 -52.35 -43.79 73.87
C VAL A 908 -53.37 -43.48 74.96
N GLU A 909 -52.99 -42.65 75.92
CA GLU A 909 -53.88 -42.13 76.97
C GLU A 909 -54.34 -40.72 76.60
N ILE A 910 -55.65 -40.55 76.41
CA ILE A 910 -56.27 -39.25 76.18
C ILE A 910 -56.70 -38.70 77.53
N LEU A 911 -56.06 -37.62 77.98
CA LEU A 911 -56.28 -37.06 79.30
C LEU A 911 -57.44 -36.07 79.26
N ASN A 912 -57.29 -34.95 78.54
CA ASN A 912 -58.29 -33.89 78.50
C ASN A 912 -58.17 -32.99 77.28
N CYS A 913 -59.24 -32.24 76.98
CA CYS A 913 -59.15 -31.05 76.13
C CYS A 913 -59.29 -29.79 76.99
N ARG A 914 -58.60 -28.70 76.61
CA ARG A 914 -58.70 -27.40 77.30
C ARG A 914 -59.00 -26.29 76.31
N GLY A 915 -59.78 -25.30 76.73
CA GLY A 915 -60.03 -24.09 75.93
C GLY A 915 -60.83 -24.34 74.64
N LEU A 916 -61.73 -25.33 74.65
CA LEU A 916 -62.62 -25.57 73.50
C LEU A 916 -63.54 -24.36 73.30
N LYS A 917 -63.75 -23.96 72.04
CA LYS A 917 -64.71 -22.91 71.69
C LYS A 917 -66.15 -23.45 71.80
N PRO A 918 -67.09 -22.67 72.34
CA PRO A 918 -68.50 -23.04 72.32
C PRO A 918 -69.02 -23.07 70.88
N HIS A 919 -69.72 -24.14 70.49
CA HIS A 919 -70.33 -24.26 69.17
C HIS A 919 -71.87 -24.18 69.23
N ASP A 920 -72.48 -24.70 70.29
CA ASP A 920 -73.94 -24.64 70.50
C ASP A 920 -74.46 -23.29 71.00
N SER A 921 -75.72 -22.98 70.70
CA SER A 921 -76.49 -21.79 71.14
C SER A 921 -76.52 -21.56 72.66
N ASN A 922 -76.15 -22.58 73.43
CA ASN A 922 -76.15 -22.68 74.89
C ASN A 922 -74.75 -22.51 75.50
N GLY A 923 -73.72 -22.27 74.69
CA GLY A 923 -72.38 -21.93 75.17
C GLY A 923 -71.57 -23.09 75.77
N MET A 924 -71.99 -24.35 75.57
CA MET A 924 -71.31 -25.57 76.05
C MET A 924 -71.26 -26.62 74.94
N CYS A 925 -70.33 -27.56 74.99
CA CYS A 925 -70.19 -28.67 74.03
C CYS A 925 -70.34 -30.05 74.73
N ASP A 926 -70.66 -31.09 73.96
CA ASP A 926 -70.62 -32.51 74.32
C ASP A 926 -69.41 -33.24 73.67
N PRO A 927 -68.15 -32.86 73.98
CA PRO A 927 -66.98 -33.31 73.22
C PRO A 927 -66.62 -34.79 73.41
N PHE A 928 -66.15 -35.42 72.33
CA PHE A 928 -65.42 -36.68 72.32
C PHE A 928 -64.23 -36.64 71.34
N VAL A 929 -63.23 -37.48 71.55
CA VAL A 929 -62.04 -37.58 70.69
C VAL A 929 -62.05 -38.89 69.94
N LYS A 930 -61.93 -38.82 68.62
CA LYS A 930 -61.72 -39.97 67.74
C LYS A 930 -60.27 -40.06 67.33
N LEU A 931 -59.62 -41.21 67.54
CA LEU A 931 -58.23 -41.47 67.15
C LEU A 931 -58.15 -42.51 66.02
N GLN A 932 -57.27 -42.26 65.05
CA GLN A 932 -56.95 -43.15 63.93
C GLN A 932 -55.49 -42.94 63.48
N ILE A 933 -54.92 -43.90 62.74
CA ILE A 933 -53.61 -43.74 62.09
C ILE A 933 -53.83 -43.51 60.60
N VAL A 934 -53.01 -42.64 59.99
CA VAL A 934 -53.11 -42.22 58.59
C VAL A 934 -51.77 -42.47 57.88
N PRO A 935 -51.76 -43.01 56.64
CA PRO A 935 -52.90 -43.38 55.79
C PRO A 935 -53.55 -44.72 56.18
N GLN A 936 -54.85 -44.90 55.90
CA GLN A 936 -55.59 -46.10 56.33
C GLN A 936 -55.21 -47.36 55.54
N GLU A 937 -54.78 -47.21 54.28
CA GLU A 937 -54.28 -48.30 53.45
C GLU A 937 -53.07 -49.01 54.09
N LEU A 938 -52.10 -48.25 54.61
CA LEU A 938 -50.92 -48.80 55.28
C LEU A 938 -51.20 -49.23 56.72
N TYR A 939 -52.23 -48.65 57.35
CA TYR A 939 -52.61 -48.89 58.74
C TYR A 939 -54.12 -49.19 58.86
N PRO A 940 -54.56 -50.42 58.53
CA PRO A 940 -55.98 -50.81 58.50
C PRO A 940 -56.55 -51.05 59.90
N ILE A 941 -56.36 -50.10 60.82
CA ILE A 941 -56.79 -50.18 62.21
C ILE A 941 -58.11 -49.45 62.38
N VAL A 942 -59.07 -50.11 63.05
CA VAL A 942 -60.37 -49.52 63.36
C VAL A 942 -60.19 -48.30 64.26
N ALA A 943 -60.73 -47.16 63.82
CA ALA A 943 -60.67 -45.91 64.58
C ALA A 943 -61.35 -46.06 65.95
N LYS A 944 -60.69 -45.58 67.01
CA LYS A 944 -61.19 -45.63 68.39
C LYS A 944 -61.78 -44.28 68.80
N LYS A 945 -62.70 -44.27 69.76
CA LYS A 945 -63.33 -43.04 70.27
C LYS A 945 -63.45 -43.05 71.79
N THR A 946 -63.31 -41.90 72.42
CA THR A 946 -63.59 -41.72 73.85
C THR A 946 -65.09 -41.72 74.13
N LYS A 947 -65.46 -41.80 75.40
CA LYS A 947 -66.83 -41.52 75.86
C LYS A 947 -67.12 -40.03 75.70
N VAL A 948 -68.37 -39.73 75.34
CA VAL A 948 -68.89 -38.36 75.23
C VAL A 948 -68.98 -37.74 76.63
N LYS A 949 -68.44 -36.53 76.80
CA LYS A 949 -68.53 -35.77 78.06
C LYS A 949 -69.53 -34.64 77.86
N LYS A 950 -70.60 -34.62 78.65
CA LYS A 950 -71.72 -33.70 78.42
C LYS A 950 -71.46 -32.31 78.99
N LYS A 951 -71.86 -31.27 78.26
CA LYS A 951 -71.93 -29.86 78.65
C LYS A 951 -70.64 -29.32 79.29
N THR A 952 -69.50 -29.50 78.62
CA THR A 952 -68.20 -29.05 79.13
C THR A 952 -67.26 -28.58 78.02
N LEU A 953 -66.55 -27.49 78.28
CA LEU A 953 -65.44 -26.99 77.44
C LEU A 953 -64.06 -27.49 77.93
N PHE A 954 -64.06 -28.26 79.02
CA PHE A 954 -62.88 -28.91 79.61
C PHE A 954 -63.18 -30.39 79.89
N PRO A 955 -63.34 -31.23 78.84
CA PRO A 955 -63.60 -32.64 79.04
C PRO A 955 -62.38 -33.36 79.61
N LEU A 956 -62.56 -34.02 80.75
CA LEU A 956 -61.62 -34.99 81.31
C LEU A 956 -62.05 -36.40 80.84
N PHE A 957 -61.21 -37.06 80.05
CA PHE A 957 -61.46 -38.40 79.53
C PHE A 957 -60.78 -39.47 80.39
N ASP A 958 -59.45 -39.34 80.56
CA ASP A 958 -58.58 -40.31 81.21
C ASP A 958 -58.76 -41.74 80.67
N GLU A 959 -58.84 -41.86 79.34
CA GLU A 959 -59.09 -43.11 78.62
C GLU A 959 -57.83 -43.61 77.89
N ILE A 960 -57.50 -44.90 78.07
CA ILE A 960 -56.32 -45.54 77.48
C ILE A 960 -56.73 -46.44 76.31
N PHE A 961 -56.08 -46.27 75.17
CA PHE A 961 -56.30 -47.02 73.95
C PHE A 961 -55.05 -47.84 73.57
N PRO A 962 -55.06 -49.18 73.72
CA PRO A 962 -54.01 -50.04 73.21
C PRO A 962 -54.25 -50.32 71.71
N ILE A 963 -53.27 -50.07 70.86
CA ILE A 963 -53.35 -50.19 69.40
C ILE A 963 -52.27 -51.18 68.95
N PRO A 964 -52.64 -52.37 68.44
CA PRO A 964 -51.65 -53.34 67.97
C PRO A 964 -50.94 -52.82 66.72
N LEU A 965 -49.61 -52.76 66.77
CA LEU A 965 -48.74 -52.28 65.68
C LEU A 965 -47.42 -53.04 65.71
N SER A 966 -46.91 -53.49 64.56
CA SER A 966 -45.57 -54.06 64.48
C SER A 966 -44.47 -52.97 64.55
N PRO A 967 -43.23 -53.30 64.93
CA PRO A 967 -42.11 -52.36 64.86
C PRO A 967 -41.85 -51.81 63.45
N GLU A 968 -42.07 -52.63 62.41
CA GLU A 968 -41.97 -52.21 61.01
C GLU A 968 -43.04 -51.16 60.66
N GLN A 969 -44.28 -51.35 61.11
CA GLN A 969 -45.35 -50.37 60.93
C GLN A 969 -45.06 -49.06 61.68
N MET A 970 -44.39 -49.11 62.83
CA MET A 970 -43.92 -47.90 63.52
C MET A 970 -42.88 -47.12 62.70
N ALA A 971 -42.08 -47.79 61.86
CA ALA A 971 -41.05 -47.19 61.02
C ALA A 971 -41.56 -46.68 59.65
N MET A 972 -42.79 -47.02 59.23
CA MET A 972 -43.39 -46.60 57.96
C MET A 972 -43.89 -45.13 57.94
N GLY A 973 -43.57 -44.33 58.96
CA GLY A 973 -43.83 -42.88 58.96
C GLY A 973 -45.29 -42.45 59.12
N GLY A 974 -46.17 -43.34 59.62
CA GLY A 974 -47.58 -43.03 59.88
C GLY A 974 -47.81 -41.92 60.91
N ILE A 975 -48.99 -41.31 60.84
CA ILE A 975 -49.38 -40.21 61.73
C ILE A 975 -50.62 -40.59 62.53
N LEU A 976 -50.57 -40.43 63.85
CA LEU A 976 -51.75 -40.46 64.72
C LEU A 976 -52.55 -39.18 64.51
N HIS A 977 -53.77 -39.34 64.03
CA HIS A 977 -54.73 -38.26 63.83
C HIS A 977 -55.86 -38.38 64.84
N PHE A 978 -56.02 -37.34 65.65
CA PHE A 978 -57.08 -37.14 66.62
C PHE A 978 -58.08 -36.11 66.09
N SER A 979 -59.36 -36.44 66.04
CA SER A 979 -60.44 -35.52 65.69
C SER A 979 -61.35 -35.33 66.91
N VAL A 980 -61.42 -34.10 67.40
CA VAL A 980 -62.31 -33.68 68.48
C VAL A 980 -63.62 -33.22 67.86
N LYS A 981 -64.72 -33.75 68.37
CA LYS A 981 -66.07 -33.50 67.82
C LYS A 981 -67.08 -33.30 68.94
N ASP A 982 -68.09 -32.50 68.65
CA ASP A 982 -69.29 -32.37 69.46
C ASP A 982 -70.27 -33.50 69.15
N HIS A 983 -71.00 -34.00 70.14
CA HIS A 983 -71.95 -35.09 69.94
C HIS A 983 -73.40 -34.59 70.01
N ASP A 984 -74.01 -34.45 68.84
CA ASP A 984 -75.41 -34.06 68.72
C ASP A 984 -76.38 -35.25 68.76
N LEU A 985 -77.47 -35.11 69.51
CA LEU A 985 -78.53 -36.11 69.61
C LEU A 985 -79.34 -36.26 68.30
N PHE A 986 -79.44 -35.18 67.52
CA PHE A 986 -80.15 -35.15 66.24
C PHE A 986 -79.32 -34.37 65.22
N GLY A 987 -78.56 -35.06 64.37
CA GLY A 987 -77.75 -34.42 63.33
C GLY A 987 -76.42 -35.11 63.09
N ARG A 988 -75.50 -34.39 62.43
CA ARG A 988 -74.11 -34.80 62.27
C ARG A 988 -73.29 -34.12 63.36
N ASN A 989 -72.51 -34.90 64.09
CA ASN A 989 -71.55 -34.43 65.08
C ASN A 989 -70.63 -33.34 64.51
N ASP A 990 -70.65 -32.17 65.14
CA ASP A 990 -69.86 -31.02 64.74
C ASP A 990 -68.36 -31.21 64.99
N PHE A 991 -67.53 -30.63 64.12
CA PHE A 991 -66.09 -30.80 64.17
C PHE A 991 -65.45 -29.62 64.91
N LEU A 992 -64.86 -29.89 66.07
CA LEU A 992 -64.30 -28.88 66.97
C LEU A 992 -62.81 -28.62 66.74
N GLY A 993 -62.11 -29.59 66.14
CA GLY A 993 -60.68 -29.48 65.81
C GLY A 993 -60.00 -30.82 65.64
N GLU A 994 -58.78 -30.79 65.14
CA GLU A 994 -57.93 -31.97 64.98
C GLU A 994 -56.49 -31.72 65.43
N VAL A 995 -55.86 -32.82 65.81
CA VAL A 995 -54.47 -32.88 66.27
C VAL A 995 -53.76 -34.03 65.59
N PHE A 996 -52.49 -33.81 65.26
CA PHE A 996 -51.60 -34.77 64.63
C PHE A 996 -50.39 -35.04 65.52
N LEU A 997 -49.95 -36.30 65.58
CA LEU A 997 -48.75 -36.75 66.27
C LEU A 997 -48.01 -37.77 65.39
N SER A 998 -46.74 -37.52 65.10
CA SER A 998 -45.91 -38.47 64.35
C SER A 998 -45.69 -39.75 65.16
N LEU A 999 -45.80 -40.93 64.54
CA LEU A 999 -45.43 -42.19 65.20
C LEU A 999 -43.94 -42.22 65.57
N GLU A 1000 -43.08 -41.55 64.80
CA GLU A 1000 -41.63 -41.47 65.05
C GLU A 1000 -41.29 -40.71 66.34
N SER A 1001 -42.15 -39.78 66.77
CA SER A 1001 -41.93 -39.00 67.99
C SER A 1001 -42.37 -39.73 69.27
N ILE A 1002 -42.86 -40.97 69.17
CA ILE A 1002 -43.41 -41.71 70.29
C ILE A 1002 -42.31 -42.58 70.92
N PRO A 1003 -42.06 -42.47 72.24
CA PRO A 1003 -41.01 -43.23 72.90
C PRO A 1003 -41.36 -44.71 73.00
N PHE A 1004 -40.34 -45.55 72.78
CA PHE A 1004 -40.38 -47.00 73.00
C PHE A 1004 -40.17 -47.31 74.48
N THR A 1005 -41.05 -48.13 75.05
CA THR A 1005 -41.00 -48.59 76.44
C THR A 1005 -41.34 -50.08 76.54
N THR A 1006 -41.23 -50.63 77.75
CA THR A 1006 -41.66 -51.99 78.08
C THR A 1006 -42.97 -51.97 78.89
N SER A 1007 -43.64 -53.11 79.00
CA SER A 1007 -44.91 -53.24 79.76
C SER A 1007 -44.83 -52.83 81.23
N TYR A 1008 -43.63 -52.82 81.83
CA TYR A 1008 -43.39 -52.38 83.21
C TYR A 1008 -43.47 -50.87 83.42
N ALA A 1009 -43.31 -50.07 82.35
CA ALA A 1009 -43.42 -48.62 82.43
C ALA A 1009 -44.89 -48.21 82.60
N LYS A 1010 -45.19 -47.46 83.68
CA LYS A 1010 -46.52 -46.88 83.89
C LYS A 1010 -46.68 -45.67 82.99
N LEU A 1011 -47.82 -45.56 82.30
CA LEU A 1011 -48.11 -44.40 81.45
C LEU A 1011 -48.07 -43.08 82.22
N GLN A 1012 -48.41 -43.08 83.50
CA GLN A 1012 -48.45 -41.89 84.35
C GLN A 1012 -47.08 -41.22 84.54
N ASP A 1013 -46.00 -42.00 84.43
CA ASP A 1013 -44.62 -41.54 84.59
C ASP A 1013 -44.09 -40.86 83.31
N LEU A 1014 -44.83 -40.95 82.20
CA LEU A 1014 -44.47 -40.29 80.95
C LEU A 1014 -44.91 -38.82 80.94
N PRO A 1015 -44.14 -37.93 80.28
CA PRO A 1015 -44.51 -36.53 80.13
C PRO A 1015 -45.82 -36.38 79.36
N GLN A 1016 -46.65 -35.42 79.78
CA GLN A 1016 -47.87 -35.08 79.06
C GLN A 1016 -47.53 -34.29 77.80
N ILE A 1017 -48.05 -34.74 76.66
CA ILE A 1017 -47.95 -34.09 75.37
C ILE A 1017 -49.18 -33.19 75.22
N ASN A 1018 -48.95 -31.88 75.18
CA ASN A 1018 -49.99 -30.88 74.95
C ASN A 1018 -49.91 -30.41 73.51
N LEU A 1019 -50.98 -30.57 72.73
CA LEU A 1019 -51.01 -30.26 71.31
C LEU A 1019 -52.16 -29.29 71.00
N PRO A 1020 -51.92 -28.19 70.27
CA PRO A 1020 -52.96 -27.22 69.95
C PRO A 1020 -53.94 -27.81 68.92
N LEU A 1021 -55.24 -27.58 69.13
CA LEU A 1021 -56.27 -27.98 68.16
C LEU A 1021 -56.18 -27.11 66.92
N THR A 1022 -56.15 -27.75 65.78
CA THR A 1022 -56.12 -27.08 64.48
C THR A 1022 -57.42 -27.30 63.72
N MET A 1023 -57.77 -26.34 62.87
CA MET A 1023 -58.85 -26.47 61.89
C MET A 1023 -58.24 -26.49 60.50
N PRO A 1024 -58.78 -27.28 59.55
CA PRO A 1024 -58.44 -27.15 58.14
C PRO A 1024 -58.70 -25.72 57.68
N THR A 1025 -57.68 -25.03 57.19
CA THR A 1025 -57.81 -23.69 56.62
C THR A 1025 -58.44 -23.77 55.22
N GLU A 1026 -59.02 -22.67 54.72
CA GLU A 1026 -59.51 -22.58 53.33
C GLU A 1026 -58.38 -22.53 52.29
N GLU A 1027 -57.13 -22.33 52.73
CA GLU A 1027 -55.95 -22.39 51.86
C GLU A 1027 -55.89 -23.75 51.17
N VAL A 1028 -55.91 -23.71 49.84
CA VAL A 1028 -56.10 -24.91 49.05
C VAL A 1028 -54.76 -25.63 48.87
N SER A 1029 -54.54 -26.71 49.64
CA SER A 1029 -53.38 -27.59 49.47
C SER A 1029 -53.45 -28.30 48.10
N SER A 1030 -52.34 -28.27 47.36
CA SER A 1030 -52.22 -28.92 46.04
C SER A 1030 -52.41 -30.44 46.13
N MET A 1031 -52.03 -31.06 47.25
CA MET A 1031 -52.29 -32.47 47.53
C MET A 1031 -53.78 -32.75 47.67
N LEU A 1032 -54.54 -31.87 48.32
CA LEU A 1032 -55.99 -32.02 48.47
C LEU A 1032 -56.72 -31.85 47.13
N GLN A 1033 -56.34 -30.86 46.30
CA GLN A 1033 -56.86 -30.71 44.93
C GLN A 1033 -56.58 -31.95 44.07
N THR A 1034 -55.38 -32.50 44.20
CA THR A 1034 -55.00 -33.71 43.47
C THR A 1034 -55.87 -34.89 43.89
N LEU A 1035 -56.09 -35.08 45.20
CA LEU A 1035 -57.00 -36.10 45.73
C LEU A 1035 -58.46 -35.88 45.27
N GLU A 1036 -58.92 -34.64 45.17
CA GLU A 1036 -60.27 -34.29 44.67
C GLU A 1036 -60.49 -34.67 43.21
N SER A 1037 -59.45 -34.52 42.39
CA SER A 1037 -59.50 -34.87 40.96
C SER A 1037 -59.54 -36.38 40.71
N ARG A 1038 -59.10 -37.21 41.67
CA ARG A 1038 -59.10 -38.68 41.59
C ARG A 1038 -60.48 -39.28 41.91
N GLN A 1039 -61.50 -38.91 41.15
CA GLN A 1039 -62.85 -39.47 41.32
C GLN A 1039 -62.94 -40.98 41.03
N TRP A 1040 -61.99 -41.51 40.25
CA TRP A 1040 -61.87 -42.94 39.96
C TRP A 1040 -61.34 -43.75 41.16
N ASP A 1041 -60.71 -43.11 42.14
CA ASP A 1041 -60.19 -43.74 43.37
C ASP A 1041 -61.17 -43.50 44.52
N GLN A 1042 -61.75 -44.59 45.04
CA GLN A 1042 -62.76 -44.51 46.08
C GLN A 1042 -62.20 -43.98 47.42
N GLU A 1043 -60.93 -44.24 47.72
CA GLU A 1043 -60.27 -43.77 48.95
C GLU A 1043 -59.96 -42.27 48.86
N ALA A 1044 -59.40 -41.83 47.72
CA ALA A 1044 -59.13 -40.42 47.46
C ALA A 1044 -60.42 -39.58 47.53
N ALA A 1045 -61.48 -40.01 46.84
CA ALA A 1045 -62.76 -39.32 46.81
C ALA A 1045 -63.42 -39.24 48.21
N LYS A 1046 -63.34 -40.32 49.01
CA LYS A 1046 -63.85 -40.34 50.39
C LYS A 1046 -63.05 -39.41 51.30
N PHE A 1047 -61.72 -39.43 51.20
CA PHE A 1047 -60.83 -38.58 51.99
C PHE A 1047 -61.04 -37.10 51.67
N ALA A 1048 -60.98 -36.72 50.39
CA ALA A 1048 -61.18 -35.35 49.93
C ALA A 1048 -62.53 -34.77 50.36
N LYS A 1049 -63.63 -35.53 50.17
CA LYS A 1049 -64.97 -35.13 50.61
C LYS A 1049 -65.04 -34.92 52.13
N LYS A 1050 -64.35 -35.76 52.91
CA LYS A 1050 -64.30 -35.64 54.37
C LYS A 1050 -63.55 -34.37 54.80
N GLU A 1051 -62.41 -34.06 54.19
CA GLU A 1051 -61.64 -32.85 54.51
C GLU A 1051 -62.38 -31.57 54.08
N ARG A 1052 -63.03 -31.54 52.91
CA ARG A 1052 -63.87 -30.41 52.48
C ARG A 1052 -65.05 -30.15 53.41
N ASN A 1053 -65.71 -31.20 53.90
CA ASN A 1053 -66.80 -31.04 54.87
C ASN A 1053 -66.31 -30.41 56.18
N LYS A 1054 -65.06 -30.65 56.59
CA LYS A 1054 -64.48 -29.98 57.77
C LYS A 1054 -64.20 -28.50 57.50
N GLN A 1055 -63.72 -28.14 56.30
CA GLN A 1055 -63.51 -26.73 55.88
C GLN A 1055 -64.83 -25.95 55.75
N ALA A 1056 -65.88 -26.56 55.23
CA ALA A 1056 -67.18 -25.89 55.07
C ALA A 1056 -67.90 -25.63 56.41
N GLY A 1057 -67.58 -26.37 57.46
CA GLY A 1057 -68.10 -26.13 58.81
C GLY A 1057 -67.54 -24.87 59.48
N THR A 1058 -66.41 -24.34 59.00
CA THR A 1058 -65.74 -23.16 59.57
C THR A 1058 -66.32 -21.81 59.12
N THR A 1059 -67.04 -21.76 57.99
CA THR A 1059 -67.59 -20.51 57.42
C THR A 1059 -68.93 -20.06 58.00
N GLY A 1060 -69.50 -20.82 58.93
CA GLY A 1060 -70.83 -20.54 59.51
C GLY A 1060 -70.90 -19.45 60.58
N ASN A 1061 -69.77 -18.91 61.07
CA ASN A 1061 -69.74 -18.06 62.26
C ASN A 1061 -69.07 -16.68 62.06
N THR A 1062 -69.30 -16.03 60.92
CA THR A 1062 -68.97 -14.61 60.72
C THR A 1062 -70.13 -13.85 60.08
N SER A 1063 -71.23 -13.69 60.81
CA SER A 1063 -72.23 -12.65 60.54
C SER A 1063 -73.12 -12.44 61.76
N SER A 1064 -72.70 -11.53 62.64
CA SER A 1064 -73.57 -10.72 63.50
C SER A 1064 -72.85 -9.43 63.87
#